data_AF-A0A0F9F6X6-F1
#
_entry.id   AF-A0A0F9F6X6-F1
#
_cell.length_a   1.000
_cell.length_b   1.000
_cell.length_c   1.000
_cell.angle_alpha   90.00
_cell.angle_beta   90.00
_cell.angle_gamma   90.00
#
_symmetry.space_group_name_H-M   'P 1'
#
loop_
_entity.id
_entity.type
_entity.pdbx_description
1 polymer ?
#
loop_
_entity_poly.entity_id
_entity_poly.type
_entity_poly.pdbx_seq_one_letter_code
_entity_poly.pdbx_strand_id
1 'polypeptide(L)'
;MYTTIYVTTPCRNALATIDQTILSVVTQAGNFRIRYHVQDGGSTDGTSERLLWWQDRLSQAGFPIQCREVVFTTDSVADAGMYDAIVTGFARMAPPDEAFMTWINADDMLLAGAFALVAGAARQFRPSQLSWLGGSVSVFRDGMMSTTHDRELPSAAIRAGLADGTHWKFVQQEGVFFRKWLWSQVKPTDTIRPMKLAGDWNLWRLMAQHSSLVQAPVPLAGFRLSSQQLSALHRDRYFEEISAVLPEAERRAALEGFGERGGLLRRRLDVPWSSGPMTILEESIETTLDRTYRTIFKADPPRGKRHKPVRRQLHVGDPGPEPVAPSDALKLPAAQNISAHDRDWQYPAITERHAFRQLSALGGLPGGMTYVAYPWAMLIDNLQAGGTHAETHKKAFDAFCQSLPRQGVRVTVCQHMLYRRFPELFAKAGIDHVFWSHATQKDLETPEGAKGPRIHPFPLYPVQVETGPDDAPEGERPLLFSFIGARANRHYMTPVRDWILDKLSQVPDTLVSARDSWHYERIVYDHQIRPGKDGVDPQTLVDQAASEEFRETLARSVFSLCPSGSGPNSIRLWESIGAGAIPVILSDDYAPPGDAALWQAAAVFCPETPEAVAALPERLAEIASSPERLTRMRHAMRQIWLLYGPDSFVHDIQLLALKLGTTPDAGDHLAPAFLRQLARTVTEAPDGAPNEALMLLNLSAGN
;
A
#
# COMPACT_ATOMS: atom_id res chain seq x y z
N MET A 1 -20.23 3.40 8.02
CA MET A 1 -20.52 3.75 6.61
C MET A 1 -19.29 4.41 6.03
N TYR A 2 -18.87 4.07 4.81
CA TYR A 2 -17.69 4.68 4.18
C TYR A 2 -18.03 6.01 3.52
N THR A 3 -17.08 6.96 3.57
CA THR A 3 -17.16 8.17 2.77
C THR A 3 -17.13 7.79 1.29
N THR A 4 -18.12 8.25 0.53
CA THR A 4 -18.11 8.19 -0.94
C THR A 4 -17.84 9.60 -1.46
N ILE A 5 -16.85 9.74 -2.32
CA ILE A 5 -16.49 11.01 -2.96
C ILE A 5 -17.01 10.98 -4.39
N TYR A 6 -17.74 12.02 -4.76
CA TYR A 6 -18.35 12.19 -6.08
C TYR A 6 -17.50 13.15 -6.91
N VAL A 7 -17.04 12.68 -8.05
CA VAL A 7 -16.11 13.41 -8.92
C VAL A 7 -16.77 13.56 -10.28
N THR A 8 -16.75 14.77 -10.83
CA THR A 8 -17.10 14.99 -12.23
C THR A 8 -15.92 15.59 -12.99
N THR A 9 -15.72 15.17 -14.24
CA THR A 9 -14.75 15.81 -15.15
C THR A 9 -15.50 16.30 -16.38
N PRO A 10 -15.62 17.62 -16.58
CA PRO A 10 -16.06 18.14 -17.87
C PRO A 10 -14.89 18.03 -18.86
N CYS A 11 -15.15 17.55 -20.08
CA CYS A 11 -14.14 17.52 -21.12
C CYS A 11 -14.70 17.90 -22.49
N ARG A 12 -13.84 18.46 -23.34
CA ARG A 12 -14.08 18.63 -24.77
C ARG A 12 -12.74 18.70 -25.47
N ASN A 13 -12.51 17.81 -26.43
CA ASN A 13 -11.27 17.62 -27.16
C ASN A 13 -10.04 17.52 -26.24
N ALA A 14 -10.06 16.54 -25.33
CA ALA A 14 -9.06 16.35 -24.28
C ALA A 14 -8.20 15.09 -24.47
N LEU A 15 -8.12 14.52 -25.68
CA LEU A 15 -7.46 13.23 -25.91
C LEU A 15 -6.02 13.20 -25.36
N ALA A 16 -5.30 14.32 -25.48
CA ALA A 16 -3.90 14.44 -25.06
C ALA A 16 -3.69 14.40 -23.53
N THR A 17 -4.72 14.68 -22.72
CA THR A 17 -4.56 14.90 -21.27
C THR A 17 -5.49 14.03 -20.42
N ILE A 18 -6.63 13.60 -20.97
CA ILE A 18 -7.71 12.94 -20.23
C ILE A 18 -7.24 11.67 -19.49
N ASP A 19 -6.27 10.94 -20.05
CA ASP A 19 -5.70 9.75 -19.43
C ASP A 19 -5.06 10.04 -18.08
N GLN A 20 -4.29 11.12 -17.99
CA GLN A 20 -3.58 11.50 -16.77
C GLN A 20 -4.56 12.01 -15.72
N THR A 21 -5.58 12.75 -16.13
CA THR A 21 -6.65 13.21 -15.24
C THR A 21 -7.43 12.01 -14.68
N ILE A 22 -7.92 11.10 -15.54
CA ILE A 22 -8.65 9.90 -15.09
C ILE A 22 -7.78 9.07 -14.16
N LEU A 23 -6.53 8.80 -14.54
CA LEU A 23 -5.59 8.04 -13.73
C LEU A 23 -5.40 8.67 -12.35
N SER A 24 -5.28 10.00 -12.26
CA SER A 24 -5.13 10.72 -10.98
C SER A 24 -6.33 10.57 -10.04
N VAL A 25 -7.54 10.35 -10.59
CA VAL A 25 -8.76 10.12 -9.83
C VAL A 25 -8.86 8.65 -9.38
N VAL A 26 -8.73 7.70 -10.32
CA VAL A 26 -9.05 6.28 -10.05
C VAL A 26 -7.96 5.56 -9.25
N THR A 27 -6.76 6.13 -9.16
CA THR A 27 -5.63 5.58 -8.37
C THR A 27 -5.54 6.16 -6.96
N GLN A 28 -6.49 7.01 -6.54
CA GLN A 28 -6.52 7.50 -5.16
C GLN A 28 -6.64 6.34 -4.17
N ALA A 29 -5.74 6.29 -3.20
CA ALA A 29 -5.66 5.22 -2.21
C ALA A 29 -6.29 5.59 -0.87
N GLY A 30 -7.00 4.65 -0.25
CA GLY A 30 -7.50 4.81 1.11
C GLY A 30 -8.91 4.24 1.37
N ASN A 31 -9.40 4.46 2.58
CA ASN A 31 -10.65 3.86 3.06
C ASN A 31 -11.90 4.70 2.67
N PHE A 32 -12.19 4.79 1.37
CA PHE A 32 -13.33 5.51 0.80
C PHE A 32 -13.77 4.85 -0.52
N ARG A 33 -14.92 5.27 -1.06
CA ARG A 33 -15.40 4.90 -2.40
C ARG A 33 -15.37 6.11 -3.33
N ILE A 34 -15.20 5.86 -4.62
CA ILE A 34 -15.23 6.89 -5.67
C ILE A 34 -16.42 6.63 -6.58
N ARG A 35 -17.22 7.67 -6.82
CA ARG A 35 -18.16 7.72 -7.95
C ARG A 35 -17.68 8.80 -8.90
N TYR A 36 -17.28 8.39 -10.09
CA TYR A 36 -16.62 9.25 -11.06
C TYR A 36 -17.41 9.28 -12.37
N HIS A 37 -17.80 10.47 -12.79
CA HIS A 37 -18.46 10.69 -14.06
C HIS A 37 -17.63 11.63 -14.95
N VAL A 38 -17.36 11.22 -16.19
CA VAL A 38 -16.75 12.10 -17.19
C VAL A 38 -17.83 12.52 -18.20
N GLN A 39 -18.15 13.81 -18.20
CA GLN A 39 -19.15 14.41 -19.08
C GLN A 39 -18.43 15.07 -20.25
N ASP A 40 -18.47 14.41 -21.41
CA ASP A 40 -17.89 14.91 -22.65
C ASP A 40 -18.88 15.80 -23.40
N GLY A 41 -18.40 16.97 -23.83
CA GLY A 41 -19.16 18.02 -24.50
C GLY A 41 -19.33 17.82 -26.02
N GLY A 42 -19.30 16.57 -26.48
CA GLY A 42 -19.30 16.22 -27.90
C GLY A 42 -17.93 16.39 -28.57
N SER A 43 -16.90 15.71 -28.05
CA SER A 43 -15.56 15.73 -28.62
C SER A 43 -15.48 15.11 -30.01
N THR A 44 -14.55 15.58 -30.82
CA THR A 44 -14.31 15.10 -32.20
C THR A 44 -12.87 14.63 -32.44
N ASP A 45 -12.03 14.65 -31.40
CA ASP A 45 -10.59 14.37 -31.47
C ASP A 45 -10.21 12.94 -31.06
N GLY A 46 -11.18 12.08 -30.77
CA GLY A 46 -10.96 10.73 -30.21
C GLY A 46 -11.16 10.62 -28.69
N THR A 47 -11.48 11.71 -28.00
CA THR A 47 -11.71 11.69 -26.53
C THR A 47 -12.82 10.72 -26.15
N SER A 48 -13.94 10.72 -26.87
CA SER A 48 -15.10 9.85 -26.57
C SER A 48 -14.74 8.36 -26.59
N GLU A 49 -14.03 7.92 -27.62
CA GLU A 49 -13.53 6.55 -27.77
C GLU A 49 -12.57 6.18 -26.64
N ARG A 50 -11.72 7.13 -26.24
CA ARG A 50 -10.80 6.94 -25.11
C ARG A 50 -11.55 6.80 -23.78
N LEU A 51 -12.64 7.53 -23.58
CA LEU A 51 -13.48 7.39 -22.38
C LEU A 51 -14.18 6.04 -22.30
N LEU A 52 -14.67 5.51 -23.44
CA LEU A 52 -15.21 4.16 -23.51
C LEU A 52 -14.15 3.10 -23.20
N TRP A 53 -12.93 3.28 -23.70
CA TRP A 53 -11.80 2.42 -23.34
C TRP A 53 -11.53 2.43 -21.82
N TRP A 54 -11.58 3.60 -21.17
CA TRP A 54 -11.42 3.68 -19.72
C TRP A 54 -12.56 3.02 -18.95
N GLN A 55 -13.79 3.17 -19.43
CA GLN A 55 -14.95 2.50 -18.84
C GLN A 55 -14.80 0.97 -18.90
N ASP A 56 -14.41 0.43 -20.05
CA ASP A 56 -14.12 -0.99 -20.21
C ASP A 56 -12.94 -1.43 -19.32
N ARG A 57 -11.83 -0.68 -19.36
CA ARG A 57 -10.62 -0.99 -18.57
C ARG A 57 -10.88 -1.05 -17.07
N LEU A 58 -11.73 -0.16 -16.54
CA LEU A 58 -12.10 -0.12 -15.12
C LEU A 58 -13.17 -1.16 -14.75
N SER A 59 -13.91 -1.68 -15.74
CA SER A 59 -14.87 -2.77 -15.53
C SER A 59 -14.20 -4.16 -15.49
N GLN A 60 -13.02 -4.29 -16.10
CA GLN A 60 -12.25 -5.52 -16.15
C GLN A 60 -11.44 -5.76 -14.86
N ALA A 61 -11.22 -7.05 -14.54
CA ALA A 61 -10.32 -7.43 -13.46
C ALA A 61 -8.87 -7.06 -13.80
N GLY A 62 -8.09 -6.64 -12.79
CA GLY A 62 -6.65 -6.38 -12.93
C GLY A 62 -6.23 -4.91 -13.04
N PHE A 63 -7.16 -3.95 -12.96
CA PHE A 63 -6.78 -2.56 -12.68
C PHE A 63 -6.54 -2.37 -11.17
N PRO A 64 -5.42 -1.77 -10.72
CA PRO A 64 -5.05 -1.70 -9.31
C PRO A 64 -5.85 -0.64 -8.55
N ILE A 65 -7.10 -0.95 -8.21
CA ILE A 65 -7.94 -0.09 -7.38
C ILE A 65 -7.44 -0.12 -5.93
N GLN A 66 -7.00 1.03 -5.42
CA GLN A 66 -6.40 1.19 -4.08
C GLN A 66 -7.37 1.79 -3.04
N CYS A 67 -8.63 1.96 -3.42
CA CYS A 67 -9.72 2.34 -2.53
C CYS A 67 -10.78 1.24 -2.47
N ARG A 68 -11.92 1.48 -1.80
CA ARG A 68 -12.95 0.44 -1.60
C ARG A 68 -13.68 0.06 -2.88
N GLU A 69 -13.89 1.03 -3.76
CA GLU A 69 -14.68 0.87 -4.98
C GLU A 69 -14.48 2.10 -5.86
N VAL A 70 -14.44 1.89 -7.18
CA VAL A 70 -14.56 2.96 -8.17
C VAL A 70 -15.72 2.63 -9.11
N VAL A 71 -16.71 3.50 -9.16
CA VAL A 71 -17.78 3.45 -10.17
C VAL A 71 -17.49 4.53 -11.20
N PHE A 72 -17.13 4.12 -12.41
CA PHE A 72 -16.85 5.01 -13.53
C PHE A 72 -17.99 5.04 -14.54
N THR A 73 -18.41 6.23 -14.94
CA THR A 73 -19.39 6.43 -16.00
C THR A 73 -18.94 7.56 -16.92
N THR A 74 -19.38 7.52 -18.17
CA THR A 74 -19.14 8.59 -19.13
C THR A 74 -20.37 8.79 -20.00
N ASP A 75 -20.56 10.00 -20.51
CA ASP A 75 -21.47 10.26 -21.62
C ASP A 75 -20.89 11.37 -22.50
N SER A 76 -21.21 11.34 -23.79
CA SER A 76 -20.81 12.36 -24.76
C SER A 76 -22.04 13.01 -25.40
N VAL A 77 -22.30 14.25 -25.00
CA VAL A 77 -23.44 15.04 -25.47
C VAL A 77 -22.98 16.49 -25.61
N ALA A 78 -23.37 17.15 -26.70
CA ALA A 78 -23.09 18.57 -26.87
C ALA A 78 -23.60 19.38 -25.67
N ASP A 79 -22.74 20.22 -25.10
CA ASP A 79 -23.04 21.07 -23.95
C ASP A 79 -23.05 22.55 -24.35
N ALA A 80 -23.62 23.38 -23.46
CA ALA A 80 -23.55 24.83 -23.60
C ALA A 80 -22.22 25.42 -23.06
N GLY A 81 -21.27 24.60 -22.62
CA GLY A 81 -20.02 24.99 -21.98
C GLY A 81 -19.70 24.16 -20.72
N MET A 82 -18.49 24.35 -20.19
CA MET A 82 -17.93 23.57 -19.07
C MET A 82 -18.86 23.50 -17.85
N TYR A 83 -19.49 24.61 -17.47
CA TYR A 83 -20.39 24.64 -16.31
C TYR A 83 -21.70 23.89 -16.53
N ASP A 84 -22.18 23.80 -17.77
CA ASP A 84 -23.31 22.94 -18.12
C ASP A 84 -22.95 21.47 -17.98
N ALA A 85 -21.76 21.07 -18.46
CA ALA A 85 -21.23 19.72 -18.28
C ALA A 85 -21.05 19.35 -16.80
N ILE A 86 -20.52 20.25 -15.96
CA ILE A 86 -20.37 20.03 -14.51
C ILE A 86 -21.74 19.78 -13.84
N VAL A 87 -22.71 20.67 -14.10
CA VAL A 87 -24.05 20.54 -13.51
C VAL A 87 -24.74 19.26 -13.97
N THR A 88 -24.60 18.92 -15.25
CA THR A 88 -25.15 17.68 -15.83
C THR A 88 -24.48 16.43 -15.24
N GLY A 89 -23.16 16.42 -15.12
CA GLY A 89 -22.42 15.29 -14.56
C GLY A 89 -22.78 15.01 -13.10
N PHE A 90 -22.90 16.05 -12.26
CA PHE A 90 -23.40 15.88 -10.90
C PHE A 90 -24.87 15.45 -10.83
N ALA A 91 -25.72 15.96 -11.72
CA ALA A 91 -27.12 15.54 -11.77
C ALA A 91 -27.26 14.04 -12.08
N ARG A 92 -26.44 13.51 -12.99
CA ARG A 92 -26.42 12.07 -13.34
C ARG A 92 -26.02 11.18 -12.17
N MET A 93 -25.05 11.59 -11.36
CA MET A 93 -24.59 10.79 -10.23
C MET A 93 -25.53 10.84 -9.01
N ALA A 94 -26.39 11.86 -8.93
CA ALA A 94 -27.29 12.12 -7.81
C ALA A 94 -26.65 11.95 -6.40
N PRO A 95 -25.59 12.72 -6.05
CA PRO A 95 -24.95 12.62 -4.74
C PRO A 95 -25.96 12.89 -3.60
N PRO A 96 -25.87 12.20 -2.45
CA PRO A 96 -26.67 12.53 -1.27
C PRO A 96 -26.15 13.82 -0.62
N ASP A 97 -27.00 14.53 0.13
CA ASP A 97 -26.72 15.88 0.66
C ASP A 97 -25.42 16.00 1.48
N GLU A 98 -25.07 14.97 2.25
CA GLU A 98 -23.86 15.00 3.06
C GLU A 98 -22.59 14.58 2.29
N ALA A 99 -22.70 14.03 1.08
CA ALA A 99 -21.53 13.55 0.35
C ALA A 99 -20.63 14.70 -0.10
N PHE A 100 -19.32 14.45 -0.05
CA PHE A 100 -18.34 15.32 -0.67
C PHE A 100 -18.36 15.15 -2.18
N MET A 101 -18.30 16.29 -2.85
CA MET A 101 -18.21 16.46 -4.29
C MET A 101 -16.95 17.23 -4.62
N THR A 102 -16.42 16.98 -5.81
CA THR A 102 -15.40 17.82 -6.45
C THR A 102 -15.53 17.68 -7.97
N TRP A 103 -14.94 18.61 -8.71
CA TRP A 103 -14.70 18.41 -10.13
C TRP A 103 -13.24 18.66 -10.45
N ILE A 104 -12.75 18.03 -11.51
CA ILE A 104 -11.38 18.21 -11.99
C ILE A 104 -11.44 18.45 -13.50
N ASN A 105 -10.73 19.46 -14.00
CA ASN A 105 -10.70 19.70 -15.45
C ASN A 105 -9.88 18.61 -16.13
N ALA A 106 -10.17 18.37 -17.42
CA ALA A 106 -9.59 17.28 -18.21
C ALA A 106 -8.07 17.40 -18.49
N ASP A 107 -7.44 18.49 -18.04
CA ASP A 107 -6.00 18.75 -18.12
C ASP A 107 -5.32 18.88 -16.74
N ASP A 108 -6.09 18.88 -15.65
CA ASP A 108 -5.62 18.98 -14.28
C ASP A 108 -5.48 17.60 -13.62
N MET A 109 -4.79 17.55 -12.47
CA MET A 109 -4.51 16.30 -11.76
C MET A 109 -4.77 16.41 -10.26
N LEU A 110 -5.48 15.44 -9.69
CA LEU A 110 -5.54 15.25 -8.24
C LEU A 110 -4.22 14.72 -7.71
N LEU A 111 -3.79 15.20 -6.55
CA LEU A 111 -2.57 14.71 -5.91
C LEU A 111 -2.85 13.46 -5.08
N ALA A 112 -1.85 12.59 -4.95
CA ALA A 112 -1.97 11.37 -4.17
C ALA A 112 -2.34 11.69 -2.71
N GLY A 113 -3.32 10.95 -2.18
CA GLY A 113 -3.79 11.12 -0.79
C GLY A 113 -4.83 12.22 -0.58
N ALA A 114 -5.21 12.97 -1.61
CA ALA A 114 -6.24 14.01 -1.51
C ALA A 114 -7.57 13.46 -0.98
N PHE A 115 -8.02 12.33 -1.54
CA PHE A 115 -9.27 11.69 -1.12
C PHE A 115 -9.16 11.07 0.28
N ALA A 116 -7.98 10.58 0.65
CA ALA A 116 -7.73 10.06 1.99
C ALA A 116 -7.86 11.17 3.06
N LEU A 117 -7.31 12.36 2.79
CA LEU A 117 -7.44 13.51 3.68
C LEU A 117 -8.91 13.94 3.80
N VAL A 118 -9.61 14.09 2.66
CA VAL A 118 -11.03 14.48 2.64
C VAL A 118 -11.88 13.46 3.39
N ALA A 119 -11.69 12.16 3.14
CA ALA A 119 -12.41 11.10 3.85
C ALA A 119 -12.05 11.03 5.34
N GLY A 120 -10.80 11.30 5.71
CA GLY A 120 -10.36 11.45 7.09
C GLY A 120 -11.09 12.58 7.80
N ALA A 121 -11.05 13.78 7.24
CA ALA A 121 -11.73 14.96 7.78
C ALA A 121 -13.25 14.78 7.82
N ALA A 122 -13.85 14.14 6.81
CA ALA A 122 -15.29 13.85 6.74
C ALA A 122 -15.79 12.99 7.91
N ARG A 123 -14.94 12.08 8.42
CA ARG A 123 -15.26 11.23 9.56
C ARG A 123 -15.19 11.98 10.89
N GLN A 124 -14.27 12.94 10.98
CA GLN A 124 -14.00 13.65 12.24
C GLN A 124 -14.87 14.88 12.48
N PHE A 125 -15.42 15.46 11.41
CA PHE A 125 -16.20 16.69 11.48
C PHE A 125 -17.61 16.49 10.93
N ARG A 126 -18.61 16.98 11.67
CA ARG A 126 -20.01 17.01 11.21
C ARG A 126 -20.14 17.85 9.94
N PRO A 127 -21.15 17.60 9.08
CA PRO A 127 -21.35 18.36 7.86
C PRO A 127 -21.40 19.89 8.03
N SER A 128 -21.90 20.39 9.16
CA SER A 128 -21.94 21.82 9.49
C SER A 128 -20.62 22.40 9.99
N GLN A 129 -19.70 21.56 10.46
CA GLN A 129 -18.36 21.96 10.90
C GLN A 129 -17.38 22.00 9.73
N LEU A 130 -17.54 21.09 8.77
CA LEU A 130 -16.76 21.00 7.54
C LEU A 130 -17.66 20.80 6.32
N SER A 131 -18.12 21.91 5.76
CA SER A 131 -19.00 21.93 4.58
C SER A 131 -18.23 21.93 3.26
N TRP A 132 -17.02 22.49 3.27
CA TRP A 132 -16.11 22.56 2.12
C TRP A 132 -14.67 22.83 2.56
N LEU A 133 -13.74 22.25 1.80
CA LEU A 133 -12.31 22.18 2.07
C LEU A 133 -11.54 22.54 0.79
N GLY A 134 -10.56 23.42 0.88
CA GLY A 134 -9.62 23.73 -0.21
C GLY A 134 -8.18 23.40 0.17
N GLY A 135 -7.39 22.91 -0.78
CA GLY A 135 -5.96 22.68 -0.60
C GLY A 135 -5.09 23.93 -0.81
N SER A 136 -3.81 23.81 -0.45
CA SER A 136 -2.75 24.71 -0.92
C SER A 136 -2.59 24.64 -2.43
N VAL A 137 -1.91 25.62 -3.02
CA VAL A 137 -1.68 25.65 -4.46
C VAL A 137 -0.63 24.66 -4.87
N SER A 138 -0.86 24.00 -6.00
CA SER A 138 0.15 23.29 -6.78
C SER A 138 0.01 23.63 -8.26
N VAL A 139 1.13 23.82 -8.94
CA VAL A 139 1.18 24.10 -10.38
C VAL A 139 2.09 23.08 -11.05
N PHE A 140 1.60 22.50 -12.15
CA PHE A 140 2.35 21.60 -13.02
C PHE A 140 2.77 22.32 -14.30
N ARG A 141 4.01 22.09 -14.73
CA ARG A 141 4.55 22.53 -16.00
C ARG A 141 5.31 21.37 -16.64
N ASP A 142 4.91 20.99 -17.85
CA ASP A 142 5.52 19.89 -18.61
C ASP A 142 5.57 18.57 -17.81
N GLY A 143 4.50 18.29 -17.04
CA GLY A 143 4.40 17.11 -16.18
C GLY A 143 5.14 17.19 -14.84
N MET A 144 5.90 18.27 -14.59
CA MET A 144 6.63 18.49 -13.34
C MET A 144 5.91 19.48 -12.43
N MET A 145 5.86 19.19 -11.12
CA MET A 145 5.35 20.14 -10.14
C MET A 145 6.34 21.30 -9.99
N SER A 146 5.96 22.50 -10.42
CA SER A 146 6.85 23.67 -10.46
C SER A 146 6.80 24.50 -9.18
N THR A 147 5.65 24.53 -8.50
CA THR A 147 5.46 25.41 -7.34
C THR A 147 4.37 24.89 -6.43
N THR A 148 4.61 24.98 -5.12
CA THR A 148 3.59 24.84 -4.08
C THR A 148 3.64 26.01 -3.12
N HIS A 149 2.48 26.53 -2.71
CA HIS A 149 2.43 27.59 -1.68
C HIS A 149 1.05 27.69 -1.01
N ASP A 150 1.06 28.11 0.26
CA ASP A 150 -0.15 28.43 1.01
C ASP A 150 -0.81 29.72 0.48
N ARG A 151 -2.15 29.79 0.57
CA ARG A 151 -2.94 30.97 0.26
C ARG A 151 -3.87 31.25 1.42
N GLU A 152 -3.75 32.43 2.00
CA GLU A 152 -4.67 32.91 3.03
C GLU A 152 -5.97 33.38 2.38
N LEU A 153 -6.99 32.51 2.36
CA LEU A 153 -8.32 32.77 1.78
C LEU A 153 -9.37 32.93 2.89
N PRO A 154 -9.65 34.15 3.38
CA PRO A 154 -10.69 34.38 4.37
C PRO A 154 -12.07 34.30 3.72
N SER A 155 -13.01 33.58 4.34
CA SER A 155 -14.35 33.41 3.78
C SER A 155 -15.11 34.72 3.62
N ALA A 156 -14.82 35.73 4.44
CA ALA A 156 -15.41 37.06 4.29
C ALA A 156 -14.98 37.76 2.97
N ALA A 157 -13.73 37.60 2.54
CA ALA A 157 -13.27 38.16 1.26
C ALA A 157 -13.84 37.37 0.08
N ILE A 158 -13.89 36.03 0.17
CA ILE A 158 -14.51 35.18 -0.87
C ILE A 158 -15.99 35.57 -1.02
N ARG A 159 -16.73 35.69 0.09
CA ARG A 159 -18.13 36.10 0.15
C ARG A 159 -18.39 37.45 -0.51
N ALA A 160 -17.48 38.40 -0.31
CA ALA A 160 -17.51 39.73 -0.92
C ALA A 160 -17.06 39.74 -2.39
N GLY A 161 -16.79 38.57 -2.99
CA GLY A 161 -16.37 38.44 -4.38
C GLY A 161 -14.91 38.80 -4.65
N LEU A 162 -14.09 39.01 -3.61
CA LEU A 162 -12.71 39.51 -3.76
C LEU A 162 -11.73 38.47 -4.29
N ALA A 163 -12.06 37.17 -4.25
CA ALA A 163 -11.20 36.10 -4.75
C ALA A 163 -11.16 36.01 -6.29
N ASP A 164 -11.02 37.15 -6.96
CA ASP A 164 -11.08 37.35 -8.42
C ASP A 164 -9.68 37.42 -9.08
N GLY A 165 -8.60 37.21 -8.31
CA GLY A 165 -7.23 37.30 -8.79
C GLY A 165 -6.65 38.72 -8.86
N THR A 166 -7.50 39.73 -8.69
CA THR A 166 -7.12 41.14 -8.65
C THR A 166 -7.12 41.64 -7.20
N HIS A 167 -8.28 41.59 -6.54
CA HIS A 167 -8.48 42.07 -5.18
C HIS A 167 -8.00 41.06 -4.14
N TRP A 168 -8.00 39.78 -4.47
CA TRP A 168 -7.50 38.70 -3.64
C TRP A 168 -7.12 37.51 -4.51
N LYS A 169 -6.28 36.62 -4.00
CA LYS A 169 -5.90 35.39 -4.72
C LYS A 169 -7.15 34.53 -5.02
N PHE A 170 -7.15 33.87 -6.17
CA PHE A 170 -8.18 32.88 -6.52
C PHE A 170 -8.26 31.75 -5.50
N VAL A 171 -9.48 31.29 -5.25
CA VAL A 171 -9.74 29.94 -4.75
C VAL A 171 -9.48 29.00 -5.92
N GLN A 172 -8.46 28.14 -5.81
CA GLN A 172 -8.12 27.21 -6.89
C GLN A 172 -9.15 26.10 -6.97
N GLN A 173 -9.67 25.90 -8.18
CA GLN A 173 -10.83 25.06 -8.43
C GLN A 173 -10.52 23.58 -8.16
N GLU A 174 -9.42 23.10 -8.71
CA GLU A 174 -9.02 21.71 -8.81
C GLU A 174 -8.86 21.02 -7.45
N GLY A 175 -8.50 21.80 -6.43
CA GLY A 175 -8.22 21.34 -5.08
C GLY A 175 -9.35 21.56 -4.08
N VAL A 176 -10.57 21.85 -4.54
CA VAL A 176 -11.71 22.16 -3.67
C VAL A 176 -12.73 21.03 -3.64
N PHE A 177 -13.13 20.66 -2.42
CA PHE A 177 -14.13 19.66 -2.12
C PHE A 177 -15.25 20.30 -1.33
N PHE A 178 -16.50 20.04 -1.68
CA PHE A 178 -17.67 20.64 -1.04
C PHE A 178 -18.80 19.63 -0.90
N ARG A 179 -19.64 19.78 0.12
CA ARG A 179 -20.76 18.88 0.32
C ARG A 179 -21.93 19.21 -0.60
N LYS A 180 -22.68 18.20 -1.00
CA LYS A 180 -23.84 18.36 -1.89
C LYS A 180 -24.90 19.32 -1.35
N TRP A 181 -25.13 19.35 -0.04
CA TRP A 181 -26.10 20.28 0.54
C TRP A 181 -25.71 21.74 0.25
N LEU A 182 -24.42 22.06 0.31
CA LEU A 182 -23.90 23.40 0.06
C LEU A 182 -24.04 23.76 -1.44
N TRP A 183 -23.76 22.80 -2.31
CA TRP A 183 -24.05 22.90 -3.75
C TRP A 183 -25.55 23.13 -4.02
N SER A 184 -26.46 22.47 -3.29
CA SER A 184 -27.91 22.71 -3.43
C SER A 184 -28.32 24.13 -3.06
N GLN A 185 -27.74 24.70 -1.98
CA GLN A 185 -28.09 26.03 -1.49
C GLN A 185 -27.85 27.13 -2.52
N VAL A 186 -26.83 26.97 -3.36
CA VAL A 186 -26.48 27.97 -4.38
C VAL A 186 -27.30 27.85 -5.67
N LYS A 187 -28.14 26.82 -5.82
CA LYS A 187 -28.99 26.56 -7.01
C LYS A 187 -28.22 26.63 -8.34
N PRO A 188 -27.29 25.70 -8.58
CA PRO A 188 -26.28 25.84 -9.62
C PRO A 188 -26.83 25.74 -11.04
N THR A 189 -28.01 25.16 -11.23
CA THR A 189 -28.76 25.21 -12.49
C THR A 189 -29.06 26.65 -12.92
N ASP A 190 -29.33 27.54 -11.97
CA ASP A 190 -29.71 28.92 -12.24
C ASP A 190 -28.51 29.87 -12.15
N THR A 191 -27.56 29.58 -11.24
CA THR A 191 -26.48 30.52 -10.90
C THR A 191 -25.15 30.20 -11.54
N ILE A 192 -24.90 28.95 -11.93
CA ILE A 192 -23.59 28.48 -12.43
C ILE A 192 -23.68 27.99 -13.88
N ARG A 193 -24.64 27.11 -14.20
CA ARG A 193 -24.84 26.55 -15.55
C ARG A 193 -24.88 27.60 -16.68
N PRO A 194 -25.49 28.79 -16.52
CA PRO A 194 -25.51 29.79 -17.59
C PRO A 194 -24.15 30.44 -17.87
N MET A 195 -23.21 30.39 -16.92
CA MET A 195 -21.90 31.04 -17.00
C MET A 195 -20.98 30.31 -17.98
N LYS A 196 -19.96 31.00 -18.48
CA LYS A 196 -19.01 30.47 -19.47
C LYS A 196 -17.58 30.37 -18.95
N LEU A 197 -17.13 31.33 -18.16
CA LEU A 197 -15.73 31.45 -17.74
C LEU A 197 -15.59 31.49 -16.21
N ALA A 198 -16.33 32.35 -15.52
CA ALA A 198 -16.17 32.67 -14.08
C ALA A 198 -17.19 31.99 -13.14
N GLY A 199 -17.72 30.84 -13.54
CA GLY A 199 -18.68 30.07 -12.74
C GLY A 199 -18.09 29.52 -11.44
N ASP A 200 -16.82 29.14 -11.42
CA ASP A 200 -16.08 28.74 -10.22
C ASP A 200 -16.00 29.89 -9.20
N TRP A 201 -15.59 31.09 -9.61
CA TRP A 201 -15.58 32.28 -8.76
C TRP A 201 -16.98 32.58 -8.19
N ASN A 202 -18.02 32.52 -9.03
CA ASN A 202 -19.39 32.79 -8.59
C ASN A 202 -19.89 31.71 -7.60
N LEU A 203 -19.54 30.45 -7.84
CA LEU A 203 -19.84 29.34 -6.94
C LEU A 203 -19.25 29.57 -5.56
N TRP A 204 -17.95 29.89 -5.48
CA TRP A 204 -17.25 30.06 -4.22
C TRP A 204 -17.79 31.22 -3.40
N ARG A 205 -18.09 32.37 -4.02
CA ARG A 205 -18.68 33.50 -3.27
C ARG A 205 -20.07 33.17 -2.71
N LEU A 206 -20.88 32.42 -3.47
CA LEU A 206 -22.22 32.02 -3.06
C LEU A 206 -22.16 30.98 -1.94
N MET A 207 -21.30 29.97 -2.06
CA MET A 207 -21.04 29.01 -0.98
C MET A 207 -20.55 29.69 0.30
N ALA A 208 -19.67 30.69 0.16
CA ALA A 208 -19.16 31.46 1.28
C ALA A 208 -20.24 32.27 2.02
N GLN A 209 -21.42 32.49 1.43
CA GLN A 209 -22.58 33.06 2.14
C GLN A 209 -23.12 32.10 3.20
N HIS A 210 -23.06 30.79 2.94
CA HIS A 210 -23.65 29.75 3.77
C HIS A 210 -22.66 29.06 4.71
N SER A 211 -21.38 28.96 4.33
CA SER A 211 -20.36 28.30 5.16
C SER A 211 -18.96 28.87 4.92
N SER A 212 -18.13 28.88 5.96
CA SER A 212 -16.71 29.24 5.82
C SER A 212 -15.89 28.11 5.17
N LEU A 213 -14.96 28.49 4.29
CA LEU A 213 -13.96 27.62 3.68
C LEU A 213 -12.94 27.20 4.74
N VAL A 214 -12.70 25.89 4.84
CA VAL A 214 -11.57 25.34 5.60
C VAL A 214 -10.41 25.09 4.62
N GLN A 215 -9.18 25.40 5.02
CA GLN A 215 -8.00 25.25 4.17
C GLN A 215 -7.07 24.17 4.71
N ALA A 216 -6.76 23.16 3.89
CA ALA A 216 -5.72 22.18 4.18
C ALA A 216 -4.33 22.78 3.85
N PRO A 217 -3.30 22.53 4.68
CA PRO A 217 -1.96 23.08 4.46
C PRO A 217 -1.22 22.38 3.31
N VAL A 218 -1.78 21.29 2.78
CA VAL A 218 -1.24 20.50 1.68
C VAL A 218 -2.03 20.74 0.40
N PRO A 219 -1.40 20.66 -0.78
CA PRO A 219 -2.13 20.70 -2.04
C PRO A 219 -2.95 19.41 -2.23
N LEU A 220 -4.16 19.55 -2.77
CA LEU A 220 -5.07 18.41 -3.03
C LEU A 220 -5.18 18.08 -4.52
N ALA A 221 -4.81 19.03 -5.36
CA ALA A 221 -4.70 18.90 -6.80
C ALA A 221 -3.65 19.88 -7.29
N GLY A 222 -3.22 19.74 -8.53
CA GLY A 222 -2.41 20.75 -9.19
C GLY A 222 -2.94 21.09 -10.57
N PHE A 223 -2.88 22.39 -10.83
CA PHE A 223 -3.26 23.01 -12.08
C PHE A 223 -2.16 22.86 -13.12
N ARG A 224 -2.49 22.42 -14.33
CA ARG A 224 -1.51 22.32 -15.41
C ARG A 224 -1.43 23.63 -16.19
N LEU A 225 -0.23 24.18 -16.35
CA LEU A 225 -0.01 25.26 -17.30
C LEU A 225 0.09 24.70 -18.72
N SER A 226 -0.81 25.13 -19.62
CA SER A 226 -0.74 24.84 -21.05
C SER A 226 -0.91 26.12 -21.88
N SER A 227 -0.36 26.14 -23.10
CA SER A 227 -0.48 27.27 -24.03
C SER A 227 -1.88 27.45 -24.63
N GLN A 228 -2.80 26.51 -24.39
CA GLN A 228 -4.16 26.49 -24.96
C GLN A 228 -5.25 26.78 -23.92
N GLN A 229 -4.90 27.19 -22.70
CA GLN A 229 -5.89 27.45 -21.65
C GLN A 229 -6.85 28.59 -21.97
N LEU A 230 -8.15 28.29 -21.91
CA LEU A 230 -9.23 29.25 -22.17
C LEU A 230 -9.18 30.47 -21.24
N SER A 231 -8.81 30.30 -19.97
CA SER A 231 -8.72 31.38 -18.99
C SER A 231 -7.55 32.35 -19.26
N ALA A 232 -6.44 31.85 -19.81
CA ALA A 232 -5.32 32.67 -20.25
C ALA A 232 -5.63 33.38 -21.58
N LEU A 233 -6.35 32.71 -22.49
CA LEU A 233 -6.75 33.22 -23.81
C LEU A 233 -7.92 34.23 -23.75
N HIS A 234 -8.78 34.14 -22.73
CA HIS A 234 -9.99 34.97 -22.58
C HIS A 234 -10.07 35.71 -21.24
N ARG A 235 -8.91 36.10 -20.70
CA ARG A 235 -8.80 36.77 -19.40
C ARG A 235 -9.69 38.01 -19.27
N ASP A 236 -9.77 38.84 -20.32
CA ASP A 236 -10.60 40.06 -20.31
C ASP A 236 -12.09 39.70 -20.22
N ARG A 237 -12.54 38.72 -21.01
CA ARG A 237 -13.94 38.22 -20.96
C ARG A 237 -14.29 37.57 -19.63
N TYR A 238 -13.33 36.91 -18.97
CA TYR A 238 -13.51 36.38 -17.63
C TYR A 238 -13.80 37.52 -16.64
N PHE A 239 -13.04 38.61 -16.69
CA PHE A 239 -13.27 39.78 -15.84
C PHE A 239 -14.56 40.54 -16.19
N GLU A 240 -14.95 40.59 -17.46
CA GLU A 240 -16.24 41.13 -17.90
C GLU A 240 -17.41 40.33 -17.30
N GLU A 241 -17.35 38.99 -17.36
CA GLU A 241 -18.39 38.12 -16.79
C GLU A 241 -18.46 38.27 -15.26
N ILE A 242 -17.32 38.34 -14.58
CA ILE A 242 -17.28 38.66 -13.13
C ILE A 242 -17.95 40.01 -12.85
N SER A 243 -17.64 41.04 -13.65
CA SER A 243 -18.13 42.41 -13.44
C SER A 243 -19.62 42.57 -13.77
N ALA A 244 -20.14 41.74 -14.68
CA ALA A 244 -21.57 41.64 -14.96
C ALA A 244 -22.36 41.04 -13.79
N VAL A 245 -21.74 40.14 -13.00
CA VAL A 245 -22.36 39.53 -11.82
C VAL A 245 -22.23 40.40 -10.57
N LEU A 246 -21.06 41.00 -10.35
CA LEU A 246 -20.80 41.93 -9.25
C LEU A 246 -19.87 43.03 -9.77
N PRO A 247 -20.26 44.31 -9.78
CA PRO A 247 -19.41 45.38 -10.29
C PRO A 247 -18.08 45.49 -9.54
N GLU A 248 -17.01 45.85 -10.25
CA GLU A 248 -15.67 46.05 -9.64
C GLU A 248 -15.71 47.10 -8.52
N ALA A 249 -16.48 48.16 -8.70
CA ALA A 249 -16.63 49.22 -7.69
C ALA A 249 -17.14 48.69 -6.34
N GLU A 250 -18.09 47.73 -6.35
CA GLU A 250 -18.61 47.11 -5.13
C GLU A 250 -17.57 46.22 -4.46
N ARG A 251 -16.81 45.44 -5.25
CA ARG A 251 -15.68 44.65 -4.74
C ARG A 251 -14.62 45.55 -4.12
N ARG A 252 -14.27 46.64 -4.79
CA ARG A 252 -13.29 47.61 -4.30
C ARG A 252 -13.74 48.24 -2.99
N ALA A 253 -14.99 48.68 -2.90
CA ALA A 253 -15.57 49.22 -1.66
C ALA A 253 -15.59 48.20 -0.52
N ALA A 254 -15.83 46.92 -0.81
CA ALA A 254 -15.77 45.87 0.21
C ALA A 254 -14.35 45.68 0.76
N LEU A 255 -13.32 45.68 -0.10
CA LEU A 255 -11.92 45.63 0.33
C LEU A 255 -11.53 46.87 1.14
N GLU A 256 -12.00 48.05 0.74
CA GLU A 256 -11.80 49.30 1.49
C GLU A 256 -12.34 49.17 2.91
N GLY A 257 -13.60 48.74 3.06
CA GLY A 257 -14.22 48.53 4.36
C GLY A 257 -13.51 47.45 5.21
N PHE A 258 -12.91 46.43 4.61
CA PHE A 258 -12.05 45.50 5.36
C PHE A 258 -10.76 46.18 5.83
N GLY A 259 -10.16 47.05 5.02
CA GLY A 259 -9.00 47.84 5.41
C GLY A 259 -9.26 48.78 6.58
N GLU A 260 -10.45 49.37 6.66
CA GLU A 260 -10.91 50.22 7.77
C GLU A 260 -11.15 49.43 9.06
N ARG A 261 -11.79 48.26 8.97
CA ARG A 261 -12.18 47.48 10.16
C ARG A 261 -11.08 46.54 10.66
N GLY A 262 -10.28 45.97 9.75
CA GLY A 262 -9.42 44.83 10.03
C GLY A 262 -10.21 43.60 10.50
N GLY A 263 -9.53 42.69 11.18
CA GLY A 263 -10.12 41.52 11.83
C GLY A 263 -10.46 40.38 10.88
N LEU A 264 -9.79 40.28 9.72
CA LEU A 264 -10.04 39.16 8.80
C LEU A 264 -9.44 37.87 9.36
N LEU A 265 -10.27 36.83 9.37
CA LEU A 265 -9.94 35.51 9.86
C LEU A 265 -10.04 34.48 8.73
N ARG A 266 -9.12 33.50 8.74
CA ARG A 266 -9.21 32.29 7.91
C ARG A 266 -9.40 31.06 8.78
N ARG A 267 -10.02 30.00 8.24
CA ARG A 267 -10.05 28.68 8.87
C ARG A 267 -9.07 27.74 8.20
N ARG A 268 -8.28 27.03 9.02
CA ARG A 268 -7.24 26.10 8.59
C ARG A 268 -7.44 24.75 9.27
N LEU A 269 -7.26 23.68 8.50
CA LEU A 269 -7.19 22.33 9.03
C LEU A 269 -5.78 22.08 9.58
N ASP A 270 -5.69 21.65 10.81
CA ASP A 270 -4.47 21.24 11.47
C ASP A 270 -4.47 19.72 11.63
N VAL A 271 -3.45 19.07 11.09
CA VAL A 271 -3.31 17.61 11.10
C VAL A 271 -2.06 17.29 11.92
N PRO A 272 -2.20 16.67 13.12
CA PRO A 272 -1.07 16.39 13.99
C PRO A 272 -0.15 15.31 13.39
N TRP A 273 1.13 15.32 13.80
CA TRP A 273 2.11 14.30 13.41
C TRP A 273 1.87 12.95 14.10
N SER A 274 1.29 12.96 15.30
CA SER A 274 0.82 11.78 16.01
C SER A 274 -0.59 11.38 15.55
N SER A 275 -1.06 10.20 15.94
CA SER A 275 -2.42 9.69 15.67
C SER A 275 -3.56 10.46 16.38
N GLY A 276 -3.32 11.71 16.78
CA GLY A 276 -4.30 12.56 17.46
C GLY A 276 -5.40 13.11 16.52
N PRO A 277 -6.46 13.71 17.10
CA PRO A 277 -7.55 14.30 16.34
C PRO A 277 -7.09 15.49 15.48
N MET A 278 -7.65 15.60 14.28
CA MET A 278 -7.52 16.79 13.45
C MET A 278 -8.23 17.96 14.13
N THR A 279 -7.80 19.19 13.85
CA THR A 279 -8.39 20.38 14.45
C THR A 279 -8.69 21.43 13.40
N ILE A 280 -9.87 22.06 13.45
CA ILE A 280 -10.16 23.26 12.67
C ILE A 280 -9.80 24.48 13.53
N LEU A 281 -8.77 25.18 13.09
CA LEU A 281 -8.29 26.42 13.69
C LEU A 281 -8.85 27.62 12.93
N GLU A 282 -8.98 28.73 13.62
CA GLU A 282 -9.25 30.03 13.02
C GLU A 282 -8.20 31.03 13.44
N GLU A 283 -7.64 31.72 12.46
CA GLU A 283 -6.48 32.60 12.66
C GLU A 283 -6.56 33.91 11.87
N SER A 284 -5.96 34.95 12.43
CA SER A 284 -5.90 36.29 11.86
C SER A 284 -4.92 36.39 10.70
N ILE A 285 -5.31 37.12 9.65
CA ILE A 285 -4.51 37.31 8.43
C ILE A 285 -4.26 38.79 8.12
N GLU A 286 -4.08 39.61 9.17
CA GLU A 286 -3.89 41.06 9.09
C GLU A 286 -2.75 41.46 8.15
N THR A 287 -1.65 40.70 8.15
CA THR A 287 -0.48 40.96 7.30
C THR A 287 -0.84 40.85 5.82
N THR A 288 -1.66 39.87 5.44
CA THR A 288 -2.10 39.71 4.05
C THR A 288 -3.14 40.75 3.70
N LEU A 289 -4.08 41.06 4.59
CA LEU A 289 -5.03 42.17 4.38
C LEU A 289 -4.29 43.49 4.11
N ASP A 290 -3.31 43.86 4.94
CA ASP A 290 -2.52 45.08 4.75
C ASP A 290 -1.79 45.10 3.41
N ARG A 291 -1.14 43.97 3.07
CA ARG A 291 -0.40 43.84 1.81
C ARG A 291 -1.34 44.00 0.63
N THR A 292 -2.48 43.34 0.65
CA THR A 292 -3.51 43.41 -0.39
C THR A 292 -4.04 44.84 -0.50
N TYR A 293 -4.41 45.48 0.61
CA TYR A 293 -4.90 46.86 0.63
C TYR A 293 -3.89 47.83 0.01
N ARG A 294 -2.62 47.79 0.46
CA ARG A 294 -1.56 48.63 -0.11
C ARG A 294 -1.36 48.39 -1.61
N THR A 295 -1.48 47.14 -2.04
CA THR A 295 -1.31 46.78 -3.45
C THR A 295 -2.38 47.44 -4.32
N ILE A 296 -3.63 47.47 -3.84
CA ILE A 296 -4.80 47.96 -4.59
C ILE A 296 -5.02 49.48 -4.47
N PHE A 297 -4.88 50.04 -3.27
CA PHE A 297 -5.13 51.46 -3.00
C PHE A 297 -3.87 52.33 -3.02
N LYS A 298 -2.68 51.72 -3.08
CA LYS A 298 -1.39 52.43 -3.02
C LYS A 298 -1.25 53.31 -1.77
N ALA A 299 -1.94 52.94 -0.69
CA ALA A 299 -1.95 53.63 0.59
C ALA A 299 -1.97 52.62 1.73
N ASP A 300 -1.57 53.06 2.92
CA ASP A 300 -1.80 52.27 4.14
C ASP A 300 -3.30 52.22 4.47
N PRO A 301 -3.77 51.10 5.03
CA PRO A 301 -5.14 51.03 5.51
C PRO A 301 -5.37 52.08 6.61
N PRO A 302 -6.54 52.76 6.62
CA PRO A 302 -6.78 53.92 7.48
C PRO A 302 -6.95 53.56 8.97
N ARG A 303 -6.89 52.27 9.31
CA ARG A 303 -7.01 51.80 10.69
C ARG A 303 -5.73 52.06 11.48
N GLY A 304 -5.87 52.59 12.70
CA GLY A 304 -4.74 52.95 13.57
C GLY A 304 -3.87 51.76 13.98
N LYS A 305 -4.21 51.09 15.09
CA LYS A 305 -3.43 49.94 15.58
C LYS A 305 -3.90 48.63 14.92
N ARG A 306 -2.95 47.76 14.54
CA ARG A 306 -3.23 46.40 14.10
C ARG A 306 -3.96 45.60 15.19
N HIS A 307 -4.90 44.76 14.77
CA HIS A 307 -5.50 43.76 15.66
C HIS A 307 -4.42 42.81 16.19
N LYS A 308 -4.55 42.40 17.46
CA LYS A 308 -3.65 41.39 18.02
C LYS A 308 -3.83 40.08 17.23
N PRO A 309 -2.76 39.32 16.95
CA PRO A 309 -2.88 38.02 16.31
C PRO A 309 -3.84 37.13 17.10
N VAL A 310 -4.85 36.62 16.42
CA VAL A 310 -5.81 35.66 16.99
C VAL A 310 -5.49 34.30 16.40
N ARG A 311 -5.38 33.29 17.25
CA ARG A 311 -5.39 31.87 16.84
C ARG A 311 -6.27 31.13 17.84
N ARG A 312 -7.40 30.62 17.38
CA ARG A 312 -8.36 29.91 18.21
C ARG A 312 -8.73 28.56 17.61
N GLN A 313 -8.91 27.58 18.47
CA GLN A 313 -9.43 26.27 18.11
C GLN A 313 -10.96 26.34 18.03
N LEU A 314 -11.54 26.08 16.86
CA LEU A 314 -13.00 26.08 16.69
C LEU A 314 -13.60 24.70 16.95
N HIS A 315 -13.00 23.68 16.35
CA HIS A 315 -13.50 22.31 16.44
C HIS A 315 -12.32 21.35 16.55
N VAL A 316 -12.41 20.43 17.51
CA VAL A 316 -11.56 19.24 17.56
C VAL A 316 -12.34 18.13 16.88
N GLY A 317 -11.68 17.44 15.98
CA GLY A 317 -12.22 16.27 15.31
C GLY A 317 -12.50 15.19 16.34
N ASP A 318 -13.62 14.50 16.18
CA ASP A 318 -13.85 13.26 16.89
C ASP A 318 -13.33 12.12 16.01
N PRO A 319 -12.18 11.49 16.31
CA PRO A 319 -11.70 10.37 15.52
C PRO A 319 -12.70 9.20 15.51
N GLY A 320 -13.72 9.25 16.38
CA GLY A 320 -14.60 8.15 16.72
C GLY A 320 -13.83 7.08 17.47
N PRO A 321 -14.45 5.93 17.80
CA PRO A 321 -13.66 4.71 17.82
C PRO A 321 -12.87 4.68 16.52
N GLU A 322 -11.56 4.35 16.57
CA GLU A 322 -10.84 3.97 15.36
C GLU A 322 -11.82 3.13 14.56
N PRO A 323 -12.15 3.51 13.31
CA PRO A 323 -12.98 2.62 12.52
C PRO A 323 -12.21 1.33 12.57
N VAL A 324 -12.77 0.32 13.25
CA VAL A 324 -12.30 -1.07 13.20
C VAL A 324 -11.93 -1.21 11.76
N ALA A 325 -10.61 -1.29 11.48
CA ALA A 325 -10.14 -1.34 10.11
C ALA A 325 -11.05 -2.36 9.47
N PRO A 326 -11.95 -1.95 8.56
CA PRO A 326 -13.12 -2.76 8.37
C PRO A 326 -12.64 -4.14 7.99
N SER A 327 -13.33 -5.15 8.47
CA SER A 327 -13.14 -6.52 7.98
C SER A 327 -13.41 -6.65 6.48
N ASP A 328 -13.71 -5.56 5.76
CA ASP A 328 -13.20 -5.42 4.41
C ASP A 328 -11.66 -5.26 4.57
N ALA A 329 -10.89 -6.34 4.62
CA ALA A 329 -10.37 -6.88 3.38
C ALA A 329 -10.31 -5.75 2.32
N LEU A 330 -9.16 -5.50 1.68
CA LEU A 330 -9.32 -5.33 0.23
C LEU A 330 -10.33 -6.41 -0.13
N LYS A 331 -11.53 -6.08 -0.65
CA LYS A 331 -12.28 -7.09 -1.37
C LYS A 331 -11.41 -7.34 -2.61
N LEU A 332 -10.29 -8.04 -2.37
CA LEU A 332 -9.72 -9.03 -3.25
C LEU A 332 -10.98 -9.71 -3.73
N PRO A 333 -11.34 -9.55 -5.01
CA PRO A 333 -12.58 -10.06 -5.51
C PRO A 333 -12.73 -11.49 -5.00
N ALA A 334 -13.97 -11.90 -4.68
CA ALA A 334 -14.26 -13.28 -4.26
C ALA A 334 -13.66 -14.35 -5.20
N ALA A 335 -13.16 -13.94 -6.37
CA ALA A 335 -12.32 -14.65 -7.33
C ALA A 335 -10.92 -15.09 -6.86
N GLN A 336 -10.37 -14.64 -5.72
CA GLN A 336 -8.99 -14.99 -5.33
C GLN A 336 -8.84 -16.26 -4.46
N ASN A 337 -9.94 -16.89 -4.03
CA ASN A 337 -9.89 -18.10 -3.20
C ASN A 337 -8.97 -17.98 -1.97
N ILE A 338 -8.98 -16.82 -1.30
CA ILE A 338 -8.25 -16.59 -0.04
C ILE A 338 -9.26 -16.27 1.07
N SER A 339 -9.16 -16.96 2.20
CA SER A 339 -9.85 -16.63 3.45
C SER A 339 -8.81 -16.14 4.46
N ALA A 340 -8.88 -14.87 4.86
CA ALA A 340 -7.83 -14.25 5.68
C ALA A 340 -8.34 -13.63 6.98
N HIS A 341 -7.65 -13.91 8.08
CA HIS A 341 -7.71 -13.14 9.33
C HIS A 341 -6.51 -12.18 9.36
N ASP A 342 -6.63 -11.07 8.63
CA ASP A 342 -5.53 -10.14 8.40
C ASP A 342 -5.31 -9.15 9.57
N ARG A 343 -4.95 -9.69 10.73
CA ARG A 343 -4.60 -8.95 11.95
C ARG A 343 -3.78 -9.85 12.87
N ASP A 344 -3.20 -9.26 13.91
CA ASP A 344 -2.45 -9.98 14.96
C ASP A 344 -1.26 -10.81 14.43
N TRP A 345 -0.75 -10.47 13.25
CA TRP A 345 0.48 -11.07 12.71
C TRP A 345 1.68 -10.72 13.58
N GLN A 346 2.52 -11.70 13.88
CA GLN A 346 3.79 -11.46 14.55
C GLN A 346 4.73 -10.60 13.70
N TYR A 347 5.56 -9.80 14.36
CA TYR A 347 6.66 -9.06 13.77
C TYR A 347 7.91 -9.13 14.64
N PRO A 348 9.13 -8.98 14.09
CA PRO A 348 9.41 -8.80 12.67
C PRO A 348 9.44 -10.12 11.88
N ALA A 349 9.33 -11.29 12.54
CA ALA A 349 9.20 -12.59 11.89
C ALA A 349 7.81 -12.74 11.22
N ILE A 350 7.74 -12.35 9.95
CA ILE A 350 6.47 -12.15 9.21
C ILE A 350 6.20 -13.23 8.15
N THR A 351 6.76 -14.43 8.26
CA THR A 351 6.64 -15.51 7.24
C THR A 351 5.20 -15.77 6.81
N GLU A 352 4.27 -15.95 7.76
CA GLU A 352 2.85 -16.20 7.46
C GLU A 352 2.19 -15.01 6.75
N ARG A 353 2.48 -13.80 7.25
CA ARG A 353 1.95 -12.54 6.69
C ARG A 353 2.49 -12.31 5.28
N HIS A 354 3.79 -12.53 5.08
CA HIS A 354 4.47 -12.32 3.80
C HIS A 354 3.92 -13.27 2.72
N ALA A 355 3.78 -14.55 3.05
CA ALA A 355 3.16 -15.52 2.13
C ALA A 355 1.72 -15.14 1.77
N PHE A 356 0.92 -14.69 2.75
CA PHE A 356 -0.43 -14.19 2.50
C PHE A 356 -0.44 -12.98 1.56
N ARG A 357 0.41 -11.98 1.81
CA ARG A 357 0.48 -10.78 0.97
C ARG A 357 0.92 -11.11 -0.45
N GLN A 358 1.90 -11.98 -0.61
CA GLN A 358 2.39 -12.38 -1.92
C GLN A 358 1.33 -13.16 -2.71
N LEU A 359 0.67 -14.14 -2.10
CA LEU A 359 -0.46 -14.85 -2.76
C LEU A 359 -1.58 -13.90 -3.14
N SER A 360 -1.93 -12.93 -2.28
CA SER A 360 -2.94 -11.91 -2.58
C SER A 360 -2.53 -11.03 -3.77
N ALA A 361 -1.25 -10.66 -3.85
CA ALA A 361 -0.70 -9.88 -4.96
C ALA A 361 -0.71 -10.66 -6.28
N LEU A 362 -0.52 -11.98 -6.23
CA LEU A 362 -0.56 -12.90 -7.37
C LEU A 362 -1.99 -13.26 -7.83
N GLY A 363 -3.03 -12.74 -7.17
CA GLY A 363 -4.42 -13.04 -7.49
C GLY A 363 -4.98 -14.30 -6.81
N GLY A 364 -4.25 -14.86 -5.84
CA GLY A 364 -4.68 -15.97 -5.00
C GLY A 364 -4.53 -17.36 -5.61
N LEU A 365 -5.42 -18.28 -5.24
CA LEU A 365 -5.38 -19.69 -5.68
C LEU A 365 -6.44 -19.98 -6.75
N PRO A 366 -6.25 -21.03 -7.59
CA PRO A 366 -7.27 -21.45 -8.56
C PRO A 366 -8.54 -21.99 -7.86
N GLY A 367 -9.64 -22.04 -8.62
CA GLY A 367 -10.93 -22.55 -8.14
C GLY A 367 -10.83 -24.00 -7.63
N GLY A 368 -11.55 -24.31 -6.55
CA GLY A 368 -11.49 -25.61 -5.87
C GLY A 368 -10.40 -25.69 -4.81
N MET A 369 -9.55 -24.67 -4.68
CA MET A 369 -8.62 -24.51 -3.56
C MET A 369 -9.02 -23.29 -2.72
N THR A 370 -8.52 -23.19 -1.49
CA THR A 370 -8.63 -21.98 -0.68
C THR A 370 -7.37 -21.81 0.16
N TYR A 371 -6.73 -20.65 0.07
CA TYR A 371 -5.65 -20.30 0.97
C TYR A 371 -6.23 -19.74 2.28
N VAL A 372 -5.91 -20.37 3.39
CA VAL A 372 -6.37 -19.99 4.72
C VAL A 372 -5.26 -19.19 5.40
N ALA A 373 -5.32 -17.86 5.30
CA ALA A 373 -4.36 -16.97 5.92
C ALA A 373 -4.78 -16.66 7.36
N TYR A 374 -4.16 -17.31 8.34
CA TYR A 374 -4.42 -17.06 9.75
C TYR A 374 -3.09 -16.86 10.50
N PRO A 375 -3.02 -15.97 11.52
CA PRO A 375 -1.81 -15.77 12.33
C PRO A 375 -1.61 -16.95 13.30
N TRP A 376 -1.22 -18.12 12.77
CA TRP A 376 -1.08 -19.35 13.55
C TRP A 376 -0.05 -19.19 14.65
N ALA A 377 1.04 -18.48 14.38
CA ALA A 377 2.06 -18.28 15.40
C ALA A 377 1.54 -17.49 16.61
N MET A 378 0.82 -16.39 16.36
CA MET A 378 0.19 -15.63 17.43
C MET A 378 -0.82 -16.46 18.21
N LEU A 379 -1.65 -17.25 17.53
CA LEU A 379 -2.63 -18.11 18.16
C LEU A 379 -1.97 -19.17 19.06
N ILE A 380 -0.96 -19.87 18.54
CA ILE A 380 -0.26 -20.94 19.25
C ILE A 380 0.46 -20.38 20.49
N ASP A 381 1.17 -19.27 20.36
CA ASP A 381 1.87 -18.65 21.50
C ASP A 381 0.90 -18.22 22.60
N ASN A 382 -0.24 -17.61 22.24
CA ASN A 382 -1.26 -17.22 23.22
C ASN A 382 -1.89 -18.44 23.91
N LEU A 383 -2.19 -19.51 23.17
CA LEU A 383 -2.71 -20.74 23.76
C LEU A 383 -1.69 -21.41 24.68
N GLN A 384 -0.40 -21.34 24.35
CA GLN A 384 0.67 -21.85 25.20
C GLN A 384 0.87 -21.00 26.47
N ALA A 385 0.75 -19.68 26.37
CA ALA A 385 0.84 -18.76 27.50
C ALA A 385 -0.38 -18.84 28.44
N GLY A 386 -1.55 -19.17 27.91
CA GLY A 386 -2.80 -19.29 28.66
C GLY A 386 -3.43 -17.94 29.05
N GLY A 387 -4.44 -17.98 29.93
CA GLY A 387 -5.10 -16.78 30.46
C GLY A 387 -6.17 -16.16 29.54
N THR A 388 -6.54 -14.90 29.81
CA THR A 388 -7.67 -14.22 29.14
C THR A 388 -7.42 -13.90 27.66
N HIS A 389 -6.15 -13.71 27.27
CA HIS A 389 -5.77 -13.49 25.87
C HIS A 389 -5.96 -14.74 25.02
N ALA A 390 -5.60 -15.92 25.56
CA ALA A 390 -5.83 -17.22 24.91
C ALA A 390 -7.31 -17.44 24.55
N GLU A 391 -8.24 -17.13 25.47
CA GLU A 391 -9.68 -17.26 25.21
C GLU A 391 -10.19 -16.29 24.14
N THR A 392 -9.60 -15.09 24.07
CA THR A 392 -9.97 -14.09 23.07
C THR A 392 -9.53 -14.55 21.68
N HIS A 393 -8.27 -14.98 21.51
CA HIS A 393 -7.76 -15.51 20.25
C HIS A 393 -8.48 -16.80 19.84
N LYS A 394 -8.81 -17.68 20.79
CA LYS A 394 -9.57 -18.91 20.53
C LYS A 394 -10.99 -18.62 20.02
N LYS A 395 -11.70 -17.65 20.61
CA LYS A 395 -13.02 -17.23 20.10
C LYS A 395 -12.94 -16.62 18.70
N ALA A 396 -11.93 -15.79 18.43
CA ALA A 396 -11.71 -15.22 17.10
C ALA A 396 -11.43 -16.32 16.06
N PHE A 397 -10.60 -17.31 16.42
CA PHE A 397 -10.30 -18.47 15.59
C PHE A 397 -11.54 -19.32 15.30
N ASP A 398 -12.36 -19.57 16.32
CA ASP A 398 -13.60 -20.35 16.18
C ASP A 398 -14.59 -19.67 15.23
N ALA A 399 -14.74 -18.34 15.33
CA ALA A 399 -15.56 -17.56 14.42
C ALA A 399 -15.00 -17.58 12.99
N PHE A 400 -13.68 -17.49 12.83
CA PHE A 400 -13.03 -17.57 11.52
C PHE A 400 -13.23 -18.95 10.86
N CYS A 401 -13.11 -20.04 11.62
CA CYS A 401 -13.37 -21.39 11.10
C CYS A 401 -14.80 -21.54 10.56
N GLN A 402 -15.78 -20.87 11.16
CA GLN A 402 -17.16 -20.89 10.70
C GLN A 402 -17.37 -20.15 9.38
N SER A 403 -16.49 -19.20 9.02
CA SER A 403 -16.55 -18.48 7.74
C SER A 403 -15.77 -19.16 6.60
N LEU A 404 -15.05 -20.25 6.87
CA LEU A 404 -14.28 -20.96 5.84
C LEU A 404 -15.19 -21.72 4.84
N PRO A 405 -14.89 -21.69 3.53
CA PRO A 405 -15.63 -22.43 2.51
C PRO A 405 -15.65 -23.92 2.81
N ARG A 406 -16.83 -24.56 2.87
CA ARG A 406 -17.00 -25.97 3.28
C ARG A 406 -16.42 -27.02 2.31
N GLN A 407 -16.16 -26.64 1.07
CA GLN A 407 -15.69 -27.52 0.00
C GLN A 407 -14.38 -26.98 -0.60
N GLY A 408 -13.62 -27.87 -1.24
CA GLY A 408 -12.33 -27.56 -1.84
C GLY A 408 -11.15 -27.81 -0.91
N VAL A 409 -9.95 -27.83 -1.50
CA VAL A 409 -8.68 -28.10 -0.81
C VAL A 409 -8.22 -26.85 -0.07
N ARG A 410 -7.98 -26.96 1.23
CA ARG A 410 -7.51 -25.83 2.06
C ARG A 410 -6.01 -25.90 2.32
N VAL A 411 -5.33 -24.81 2.00
CA VAL A 411 -3.88 -24.67 2.10
C VAL A 411 -3.53 -23.54 3.07
N THR A 412 -2.52 -23.70 3.91
CA THR A 412 -2.01 -22.61 4.76
C THR A 412 -0.49 -22.64 4.86
N VAL A 413 0.11 -21.50 5.20
CA VAL A 413 1.47 -21.42 5.75
C VAL A 413 1.40 -21.38 7.27
N CYS A 414 2.33 -22.04 7.94
CA CYS A 414 2.55 -21.95 9.39
C CYS A 414 4.03 -21.72 9.65
N GLN A 415 4.37 -20.69 10.44
CA GLN A 415 5.76 -20.41 10.82
C GLN A 415 6.13 -20.98 12.19
N HIS A 416 5.14 -21.32 13.03
CA HIS A 416 5.42 -21.69 14.41
C HIS A 416 5.94 -23.13 14.54
N MET A 417 7.07 -23.29 15.23
CA MET A 417 7.72 -24.57 15.52
C MET A 417 6.90 -25.58 16.35
N LEU A 418 5.79 -25.15 16.98
CA LEU A 418 4.96 -26.01 17.84
C LEU A 418 3.69 -26.48 17.15
N TYR A 419 3.58 -26.31 15.82
CA TYR A 419 2.49 -26.83 14.99
C TYR A 419 2.01 -28.23 15.44
N ARG A 420 2.94 -29.19 15.60
CA ARG A 420 2.62 -30.58 15.98
C ARG A 420 1.98 -30.76 17.37
N ARG A 421 2.05 -29.75 18.24
CA ARG A 421 1.38 -29.77 19.56
C ARG A 421 -0.06 -29.27 19.50
N PHE A 422 -0.47 -28.67 18.38
CA PHE A 422 -1.81 -28.12 18.18
C PHE A 422 -2.49 -28.62 16.88
N PRO A 423 -2.43 -29.93 16.56
CA PRO A 423 -3.01 -30.46 15.31
C PRO A 423 -4.53 -30.24 15.22
N GLU A 424 -5.21 -30.12 16.36
CA GLU A 424 -6.65 -29.88 16.46
C GLU A 424 -7.07 -28.53 15.87
N LEU A 425 -6.21 -27.50 15.89
CA LEU A 425 -6.50 -26.21 15.29
C LEU A 425 -6.64 -26.35 13.76
N PHE A 426 -5.65 -27.00 13.15
CA PHE A 426 -5.62 -27.20 11.69
C PHE A 426 -6.73 -28.15 11.23
N ALA A 427 -7.01 -29.19 12.02
CA ALA A 427 -8.15 -30.07 11.78
C ALA A 427 -9.49 -29.32 11.86
N LYS A 428 -9.65 -28.42 12.85
CA LYS A 428 -10.87 -27.60 13.00
C LYS A 428 -11.05 -26.61 11.85
N ALA A 429 -9.96 -26.02 11.37
CA ALA A 429 -9.95 -25.20 10.17
C ALA A 429 -10.04 -26.01 8.87
N GLY A 430 -10.11 -27.35 8.95
CA GLY A 430 -10.21 -28.27 7.82
C GLY A 430 -9.06 -28.11 6.82
N ILE A 431 -7.84 -27.89 7.30
CA ILE A 431 -6.66 -27.73 6.46
C ILE A 431 -6.24 -29.08 5.88
N ASP A 432 -5.99 -29.11 4.56
CA ASP A 432 -5.52 -30.29 3.83
C ASP A 432 -4.00 -30.24 3.59
N HIS A 433 -3.44 -29.04 3.41
CA HIS A 433 -2.01 -28.83 3.17
C HIS A 433 -1.46 -27.73 4.08
N VAL A 434 -0.37 -28.04 4.81
CA VAL A 434 0.37 -27.07 5.61
C VAL A 434 1.77 -26.92 5.04
N PHE A 435 2.08 -25.72 4.56
CA PHE A 435 3.43 -25.28 4.26
C PHE A 435 4.08 -24.81 5.57
N TRP A 436 4.95 -25.64 6.13
CA TRP A 436 5.48 -25.46 7.47
C TRP A 436 6.96 -25.13 7.44
N SER A 437 7.32 -23.98 8.01
CA SER A 437 8.71 -23.52 8.01
C SER A 437 9.66 -24.42 8.82
N HIS A 438 9.13 -25.25 9.71
CA HIS A 438 9.92 -26.15 10.56
C HIS A 438 9.67 -27.63 10.24
N ALA A 439 9.26 -27.95 9.00
CA ALA A 439 9.12 -29.33 8.54
C ALA A 439 10.44 -30.11 8.70
N THR A 440 10.31 -31.38 9.05
CA THR A 440 11.42 -32.32 9.22
C THR A 440 11.43 -33.39 8.13
N GLN A 441 12.54 -34.09 7.96
CA GLN A 441 12.64 -35.22 7.03
C GLN A 441 11.56 -36.29 7.31
N LYS A 442 11.25 -36.54 8.59
CA LYS A 442 10.19 -37.46 9.01
C LYS A 442 8.79 -37.00 8.60
N ASP A 443 8.56 -35.70 8.43
CA ASP A 443 7.28 -35.18 7.93
C ASP A 443 7.05 -35.60 6.47
N LEU A 444 8.11 -35.67 5.67
CA LEU A 444 8.06 -36.03 4.25
C LEU A 444 7.76 -37.52 4.02
N GLU A 445 8.09 -38.37 5.00
CA GLU A 445 7.90 -39.82 4.95
C GLU A 445 6.45 -40.23 5.29
N THR A 446 5.55 -39.28 5.57
CA THR A 446 4.18 -39.57 5.97
C THR A 446 3.43 -40.33 4.84
N PRO A 447 2.93 -41.56 5.10
CA PRO A 447 2.26 -42.37 4.08
C PRO A 447 1.02 -41.70 3.48
N GLU A 448 0.73 -41.96 2.20
CA GLU A 448 -0.52 -41.53 1.60
C GLU A 448 -1.73 -42.08 2.37
N GLY A 449 -2.65 -41.20 2.77
CA GLY A 449 -3.85 -41.55 3.54
C GLY A 449 -3.73 -41.41 5.06
N ALA A 450 -2.59 -40.91 5.59
CA ALA A 450 -2.48 -40.56 7.00
C ALA A 450 -3.52 -39.51 7.42
N LYS A 451 -4.05 -39.63 8.63
CA LYS A 451 -5.03 -38.66 9.18
C LYS A 451 -4.32 -37.34 9.50
N GLY A 452 -4.76 -36.25 8.87
CA GLY A 452 -4.25 -34.90 9.08
C GLY A 452 -3.79 -34.24 7.77
N PRO A 453 -3.37 -32.97 7.80
CA PRO A 453 -2.89 -32.29 6.61
C PRO A 453 -1.55 -32.85 6.12
N ARG A 454 -1.33 -32.82 4.80
CA ARG A 454 -0.03 -33.07 4.18
C ARG A 454 0.92 -31.90 4.50
N ILE A 455 2.12 -32.21 4.97
CA ILE A 455 3.14 -31.22 5.33
C ILE A 455 4.07 -30.98 4.14
N HIS A 456 4.34 -29.71 3.86
CA HIS A 456 5.28 -29.26 2.83
C HIS A 456 6.32 -28.36 3.50
N PRO A 457 7.63 -28.53 3.25
CA PRO A 457 8.63 -27.61 3.77
C PRO A 457 8.43 -26.20 3.21
N PHE A 458 8.82 -25.19 3.99
CA PHE A 458 8.62 -23.79 3.63
C PHE A 458 9.78 -22.90 4.13
N PRO A 459 10.12 -21.79 3.45
CA PRO A 459 11.12 -20.85 3.94
C PRO A 459 10.71 -20.10 5.21
N LEU A 460 11.68 -19.44 5.85
CA LEU A 460 11.45 -18.38 6.82
C LEU A 460 11.77 -17.03 6.19
N TYR A 461 11.03 -15.99 6.56
CA TYR A 461 11.29 -14.63 6.09
C TYR A 461 12.62 -14.10 6.66
N PRO A 462 13.58 -13.67 5.83
CA PRO A 462 14.91 -13.23 6.25
C PRO A 462 14.88 -11.78 6.77
N VAL A 463 14.47 -11.59 8.02
CA VAL A 463 14.22 -10.25 8.60
C VAL A 463 15.39 -9.28 8.46
N GLN A 464 16.63 -9.75 8.62
CA GLN A 464 17.81 -8.87 8.52
C GLN A 464 18.25 -8.60 7.07
N VAL A 465 17.82 -9.37 6.08
CA VAL A 465 18.31 -9.27 4.70
C VAL A 465 17.14 -9.46 3.73
N GLU A 466 16.47 -8.36 3.40
CA GLU A 466 15.27 -8.37 2.55
C GLU A 466 15.59 -8.27 1.05
N THR A 467 16.81 -7.83 0.70
CA THR A 467 17.30 -7.73 -0.68
C THR A 467 18.10 -8.98 -1.06
N GLY A 468 18.05 -9.34 -2.33
CA GLY A 468 18.81 -10.49 -2.84
C GLY A 468 20.32 -10.33 -2.72
N PRO A 469 21.07 -11.43 -2.91
CA PRO A 469 22.53 -11.42 -2.82
C PRO A 469 23.14 -10.43 -3.80
N ASP A 470 23.77 -9.38 -3.25
CA ASP A 470 24.51 -8.37 -4.01
C ASP A 470 25.59 -9.00 -4.89
N ASP A 471 25.85 -8.39 -6.05
CA ASP A 471 26.97 -8.71 -6.96
C ASP A 471 28.35 -8.28 -6.39
N ALA A 472 28.51 -8.28 -5.07
CA ALA A 472 29.75 -7.86 -4.41
C ALA A 472 30.94 -8.74 -4.87
N PRO A 473 32.11 -8.16 -5.20
CA PRO A 473 33.26 -8.90 -5.72
C PRO A 473 33.74 -10.02 -4.78
N GLU A 474 34.22 -11.12 -5.36
CA GLU A 474 34.66 -12.34 -4.67
C GLU A 474 35.83 -12.10 -3.67
N GLY A 475 36.55 -10.98 -3.80
CA GLY A 475 37.70 -10.60 -2.97
C GLY A 475 37.39 -9.85 -1.65
N GLU A 476 36.12 -9.64 -1.30
CA GLU A 476 35.72 -8.78 -0.15
C GLU A 476 35.23 -9.56 1.08
N ARG A 477 35.42 -10.89 1.14
CA ARG A 477 34.94 -11.77 2.23
C ARG A 477 36.10 -12.33 3.08
N PRO A 478 36.67 -11.56 4.04
CA PRO A 478 37.85 -11.97 4.80
C PRO A 478 37.59 -13.08 5.83
N LEU A 479 36.33 -13.33 6.21
CA LEU A 479 36.01 -14.36 7.20
C LEU A 479 35.71 -15.69 6.50
N LEU A 480 36.42 -16.75 6.86
CA LEU A 480 36.13 -18.09 6.36
C LEU A 480 34.70 -18.50 6.75
N PHE A 481 34.34 -18.35 8.02
CA PHE A 481 32.97 -18.53 8.47
C PHE A 481 32.60 -17.62 9.66
N SER A 482 31.31 -17.46 9.89
CA SER A 482 30.79 -16.73 11.05
C SER A 482 29.62 -17.41 11.77
N PHE A 483 29.48 -17.10 13.06
CA PHE A 483 28.36 -17.45 13.92
C PHE A 483 28.20 -16.39 15.02
N ILE A 484 27.08 -15.68 15.07
CA ILE A 484 26.75 -14.79 16.21
C ILE A 484 25.43 -15.29 16.82
N GLY A 485 25.44 -15.92 18.00
CA GLY A 485 24.20 -16.48 18.54
C GLY A 485 24.27 -16.91 20.00
N ALA A 486 23.13 -17.25 20.57
CA ALA A 486 23.04 -17.71 21.95
C ALA A 486 23.38 -19.19 22.12
N ARG A 487 23.93 -19.53 23.30
CA ARG A 487 24.12 -20.92 23.77
C ARG A 487 22.81 -21.69 23.78
N ALA A 488 22.91 -23.01 23.79
CA ALA A 488 21.72 -23.84 23.88
C ALA A 488 20.99 -23.61 25.20
N ASN A 489 19.66 -23.52 25.14
CA ASN A 489 18.80 -23.45 26.32
C ASN A 489 17.84 -24.65 26.32
N ARG A 490 17.04 -24.79 27.37
CA ARG A 490 16.06 -25.89 27.52
C ARG A 490 15.02 -26.00 26.39
N HIS A 491 14.90 -24.98 25.54
CA HIS A 491 13.96 -24.92 24.43
C HIS A 491 14.61 -25.28 23.08
N TYR A 492 15.93 -25.46 23.02
CA TYR A 492 16.63 -25.86 21.79
C TYR A 492 16.71 -27.37 21.64
N MET A 493 16.73 -27.83 20.39
CA MET A 493 16.66 -29.24 20.04
C MET A 493 17.93 -30.01 20.41
N THR A 494 19.10 -29.39 20.20
CA THR A 494 20.41 -30.02 20.37
C THR A 494 21.42 -29.06 21.02
N PRO A 495 22.52 -29.58 21.61
CA PRO A 495 23.61 -28.74 22.14
C PRO A 495 24.58 -28.23 21.06
N VAL A 496 24.24 -28.31 19.77
CA VAL A 496 25.15 -27.97 18.65
C VAL A 496 25.74 -26.55 18.76
N ARG A 497 24.96 -25.61 19.31
CA ARG A 497 25.41 -24.22 19.51
C ARG A 497 26.47 -24.09 20.58
N ASP A 498 26.42 -24.94 21.61
CA ASP A 498 27.46 -24.97 22.64
C ASP A 498 28.76 -25.51 22.03
N TRP A 499 28.68 -26.55 21.20
CA TRP A 499 29.87 -27.07 20.51
C TRP A 499 30.47 -26.05 19.54
N ILE A 500 29.65 -25.29 18.80
CA ILE A 500 30.14 -24.21 17.95
C ILE A 500 30.91 -23.18 18.78
N LEU A 501 30.31 -22.70 19.87
CA LEU A 501 30.92 -21.68 20.72
C LEU A 501 32.17 -22.19 21.45
N ASP A 502 32.16 -23.44 21.93
CA ASP A 502 33.27 -24.00 22.71
C ASP A 502 34.45 -24.42 21.84
N LYS A 503 34.19 -24.91 20.62
CA LYS A 503 35.23 -25.49 19.77
C LYS A 503 35.73 -24.52 18.70
N LEU A 504 34.90 -23.58 18.25
CA LEU A 504 35.20 -22.77 17.06
C LEU A 504 35.53 -21.30 17.38
N SER A 505 35.38 -20.83 18.63
CA SER A 505 35.61 -19.42 18.98
C SER A 505 37.05 -18.92 18.83
N GLN A 506 38.02 -19.83 18.78
CA GLN A 506 39.45 -19.52 18.71
C GLN A 506 40.05 -19.79 17.32
N VAL A 507 39.21 -20.12 16.33
CA VAL A 507 39.67 -20.42 14.97
C VAL A 507 40.07 -19.10 14.27
N PRO A 508 41.30 -18.99 13.73
CA PRO A 508 41.73 -17.80 13.00
C PRO A 508 40.84 -17.50 11.80
N ASP A 509 40.77 -16.23 11.39
CA ASP A 509 40.02 -15.78 10.20
C ASP A 509 38.51 -16.12 10.23
N THR A 510 37.93 -16.24 11.44
CA THR A 510 36.50 -16.49 11.66
C THR A 510 35.93 -15.52 12.68
N LEU A 511 34.59 -15.42 12.74
CA LEU A 511 33.90 -14.66 13.78
C LEU A 511 32.85 -15.55 14.46
N VAL A 512 33.13 -16.02 15.67
CA VAL A 512 32.21 -16.82 16.46
C VAL A 512 31.99 -16.15 17.82
N SER A 513 30.78 -15.65 18.06
CA SER A 513 30.43 -14.85 19.24
C SER A 513 29.13 -15.32 19.90
N ALA A 514 29.12 -15.28 21.24
CA ALA A 514 27.97 -15.61 22.06
C ALA A 514 27.11 -14.37 22.35
N ARG A 515 25.78 -14.54 22.35
CA ARG A 515 24.80 -13.53 22.84
C ARG A 515 23.88 -14.16 23.90
N ASP A 516 23.21 -13.33 24.70
CA ASP A 516 22.38 -13.81 25.82
C ASP A 516 21.08 -14.50 25.39
N SER A 517 20.47 -14.08 24.29
CA SER A 517 19.16 -14.53 23.84
C SER A 517 18.98 -14.39 22.32
N TRP A 518 17.88 -14.91 21.79
CA TRP A 518 17.55 -14.68 20.38
C TRP A 518 17.20 -13.21 20.13
N HIS A 519 17.67 -12.67 19.00
CA HIS A 519 17.65 -11.23 18.75
C HIS A 519 16.25 -10.60 18.75
N TYR A 520 15.20 -11.36 18.42
CA TYR A 520 13.80 -10.89 18.44
C TYR A 520 12.98 -11.44 19.61
N GLU A 521 13.61 -12.10 20.58
CA GLU A 521 12.90 -12.74 21.69
C GLU A 521 12.08 -11.74 22.50
N ARG A 522 12.65 -10.57 22.80
CA ARG A 522 11.98 -9.51 23.59
C ARG A 522 10.84 -8.86 22.82
N ILE A 523 11.02 -8.53 21.54
CA ILE A 523 9.96 -7.90 20.74
C ILE A 523 8.79 -8.86 20.50
N VAL A 524 9.05 -10.16 20.32
CA VAL A 524 7.98 -11.16 20.14
C VAL A 524 7.35 -11.52 21.48
N TYR A 525 8.10 -12.02 22.46
CA TYR A 525 7.51 -12.56 23.68
C TYR A 525 7.18 -11.50 24.74
N ASP A 526 8.09 -10.57 25.03
CA ASP A 526 7.87 -9.58 26.10
C ASP A 526 6.88 -8.48 25.68
N HIS A 527 6.85 -8.13 24.39
CA HIS A 527 5.95 -7.09 23.89
C HIS A 527 4.67 -7.64 23.26
N GLN A 528 4.74 -8.62 22.35
CA GLN A 528 3.54 -9.06 21.62
C GLN A 528 2.75 -10.16 22.35
N ILE A 529 3.42 -11.07 23.07
CA ILE A 529 2.74 -12.16 23.79
C ILE A 529 2.42 -11.79 25.25
N ARG A 530 3.31 -11.06 25.94
CA ARG A 530 3.17 -10.70 27.36
C ARG A 530 3.30 -9.19 27.61
N PRO A 531 2.48 -8.34 26.97
CA PRO A 531 2.61 -6.90 27.10
C PRO A 531 2.60 -6.47 28.58
N GLY A 532 3.69 -5.84 29.02
CA GLY A 532 3.76 -5.17 30.32
C GLY A 532 2.76 -4.00 30.40
N LYS A 533 2.47 -3.52 31.61
CA LYS A 533 1.56 -2.37 31.83
C LYS A 533 2.14 -1.02 31.40
N ASP A 534 3.41 -0.96 31.03
CA ASP A 534 4.11 0.27 30.69
C ASP A 534 4.38 0.33 29.19
N GLY A 535 4.07 1.49 28.58
CA GLY A 535 4.28 1.78 27.16
C GLY A 535 5.74 1.87 26.79
N VAL A 536 6.43 0.73 26.76
CA VAL A 536 7.79 0.60 26.23
C VAL A 536 7.72 0.76 24.73
N ASP A 537 8.53 1.67 24.18
CA ASP A 537 8.64 1.87 22.74
C ASP A 537 9.20 0.59 22.08
N PRO A 538 8.47 -0.05 21.14
CA PRO A 538 8.91 -1.24 20.43
C PRO A 538 10.29 -1.09 19.77
N GLN A 539 10.69 0.12 19.36
CA GLN A 539 11.99 0.36 18.73
C GLN A 539 13.16 0.18 19.70
N THR A 540 12.93 0.28 21.01
CA THR A 540 13.97 0.05 22.04
C THR A 540 14.19 -1.43 22.37
N LEU A 541 13.34 -2.32 21.85
CA LEU A 541 13.40 -3.76 22.10
C LEU A 541 14.20 -4.54 21.05
N VAL A 542 14.59 -3.88 19.95
CA VAL A 542 15.46 -4.43 18.90
C VAL A 542 16.75 -3.62 18.87
N ASP A 543 17.88 -4.29 19.09
CA ASP A 543 19.20 -3.66 19.07
C ASP A 543 19.66 -3.43 17.61
N GLN A 544 19.58 -2.17 17.17
CA GLN A 544 19.93 -1.77 15.79
C GLN A 544 21.43 -1.95 15.50
N ALA A 545 22.30 -1.65 16.46
CA ALA A 545 23.74 -1.84 16.30
C ALA A 545 24.08 -3.32 16.17
N ALA A 546 23.44 -4.18 16.97
CA ALA A 546 23.60 -5.61 16.89
C ALA A 546 23.01 -6.23 15.59
N SER A 547 22.03 -5.57 14.97
CA SER A 547 21.48 -5.91 13.64
C SER A 547 22.46 -5.55 12.52
N GLU A 548 23.06 -4.36 12.59
CA GLU A 548 24.06 -3.89 11.64
C GLU A 548 25.33 -4.75 11.68
N GLU A 549 25.85 -5.04 12.87
CA GLU A 549 26.99 -5.94 13.08
C GLU A 549 26.73 -7.31 12.44
N PHE A 550 25.52 -7.86 12.63
CA PHE A 550 25.15 -9.15 12.09
C PHE A 550 25.12 -9.15 10.55
N ARG A 551 24.50 -8.14 9.93
CA ARG A 551 24.47 -7.99 8.46
C ARG A 551 25.87 -7.83 7.88
N GLU A 552 26.70 -6.96 8.47
CA GLU A 552 28.08 -6.74 8.01
C GLU A 552 28.90 -8.03 8.12
N THR A 553 28.74 -8.76 9.22
CA THR A 553 29.40 -10.05 9.43
C THR A 553 29.03 -11.05 8.32
N LEU A 554 27.74 -11.20 7.99
CA LEU A 554 27.31 -12.09 6.92
C LEU A 554 27.89 -11.67 5.56
N ALA A 555 27.86 -10.38 5.24
CA ALA A 555 28.43 -9.84 4.00
C ALA A 555 29.94 -10.14 3.87
N ARG A 556 30.68 -10.14 4.99
CA ARG A 556 32.13 -10.39 5.05
C ARG A 556 32.51 -11.88 5.16
N SER A 557 31.53 -12.78 5.25
CA SER A 557 31.77 -14.21 5.45
C SER A 557 31.65 -15.02 4.16
N VAL A 558 32.57 -15.96 3.94
CA VAL A 558 32.45 -16.96 2.86
C VAL A 558 31.33 -17.93 3.20
N PHE A 559 31.33 -18.46 4.43
CA PHE A 559 30.31 -19.36 4.97
C PHE A 559 29.61 -18.77 6.20
N SER A 560 28.36 -19.16 6.45
CA SER A 560 27.66 -18.83 7.71
C SER A 560 27.11 -20.08 8.39
N LEU A 561 27.45 -20.26 9.67
CA LEU A 561 26.97 -21.41 10.45
C LEU A 561 25.51 -21.20 10.86
N CYS A 562 24.65 -22.10 10.39
CA CYS A 562 23.21 -22.10 10.56
C CYS A 562 22.75 -23.33 11.36
N PRO A 563 23.04 -23.38 12.68
CA PRO A 563 22.59 -24.49 13.50
C PRO A 563 21.10 -24.43 13.80
N SER A 564 20.54 -25.60 14.12
CA SER A 564 19.23 -25.73 14.72
C SER A 564 19.09 -24.84 15.97
N GLY A 565 17.85 -24.46 16.27
CA GLY A 565 17.50 -23.72 17.47
C GLY A 565 16.38 -24.42 18.19
N SER A 566 15.33 -23.67 18.48
CA SER A 566 14.08 -24.22 18.99
C SER A 566 13.32 -25.03 17.93
N GLY A 567 13.55 -24.73 16.65
CA GLY A 567 13.18 -25.59 15.51
C GLY A 567 14.37 -25.89 14.58
N PRO A 568 14.20 -26.79 13.60
CA PRO A 568 15.27 -27.25 12.71
C PRO A 568 15.69 -26.20 11.67
N ASN A 569 14.72 -25.45 11.11
CA ASN A 569 14.99 -24.34 10.20
C ASN A 569 15.38 -23.07 10.97
N SER A 570 16.59 -22.55 10.75
CA SER A 570 17.07 -21.32 11.36
C SER A 570 16.79 -20.13 10.42
N ILE A 571 16.26 -19.03 10.94
CA ILE A 571 16.07 -17.80 10.14
C ILE A 571 17.37 -17.34 9.48
N ARG A 572 18.50 -17.56 10.15
CA ARG A 572 19.85 -17.25 9.65
C ARG A 572 20.16 -17.95 8.34
N LEU A 573 19.62 -19.14 8.10
CA LEU A 573 19.80 -19.85 6.84
C LEU A 573 19.42 -18.96 5.67
N TRP A 574 18.25 -18.33 5.76
CA TRP A 574 17.70 -17.47 4.73
C TRP A 574 18.44 -16.13 4.66
N GLU A 575 18.79 -15.54 5.81
CA GLU A 575 19.61 -14.32 5.87
C GLU A 575 21.01 -14.51 5.27
N SER A 576 21.62 -15.70 5.43
CA SER A 576 22.92 -16.03 4.84
C SER A 576 22.84 -16.11 3.33
N ILE A 577 21.81 -16.78 2.79
CA ILE A 577 21.55 -16.85 1.35
C ILE A 577 21.39 -15.44 0.78
N GLY A 578 20.57 -14.59 1.44
CA GLY A 578 20.35 -13.20 1.04
C GLY A 578 21.61 -12.34 1.09
N ALA A 579 22.47 -12.54 2.09
CA ALA A 579 23.75 -11.81 2.20
C ALA A 579 24.86 -12.39 1.31
N GLY A 580 24.57 -13.45 0.57
CA GLY A 580 25.55 -14.18 -0.23
C GLY A 580 26.53 -15.02 0.60
N ALA A 581 26.35 -15.25 1.90
CA ALA A 581 27.17 -16.20 2.64
C ALA A 581 26.67 -17.63 2.40
N ILE A 582 27.56 -18.55 2.00
CA ILE A 582 27.17 -19.94 1.73
C ILE A 582 26.75 -20.59 3.07
N PRO A 583 25.50 -21.08 3.21
CA PRO A 583 25.04 -21.60 4.48
C PRO A 583 25.68 -22.95 4.80
N VAL A 584 26.12 -23.10 6.05
CA VAL A 584 26.50 -24.37 6.66
C VAL A 584 25.36 -24.80 7.57
N ILE A 585 24.57 -25.77 7.13
CA ILE A 585 23.37 -26.23 7.82
C ILE A 585 23.78 -27.29 8.84
N LEU A 586 23.56 -26.99 10.14
CA LEU A 586 23.75 -27.94 11.24
C LEU A 586 22.38 -28.25 11.86
N SER A 587 21.58 -29.01 11.12
CA SER A 587 20.28 -29.48 11.57
C SER A 587 19.94 -30.78 10.86
N ASP A 588 20.07 -31.90 11.56
CA ASP A 588 19.95 -33.24 10.95
C ASP A 588 18.51 -33.55 10.52
N ASP A 589 17.54 -33.05 11.28
CA ASP A 589 16.12 -33.26 11.01
C ASP A 589 15.55 -32.27 9.97
N TYR A 590 16.28 -31.22 9.55
CA TYR A 590 15.74 -30.17 8.66
C TYR A 590 15.37 -30.71 7.27
N ALA A 591 14.13 -30.45 6.86
CA ALA A 591 13.67 -30.64 5.48
C ALA A 591 13.68 -29.30 4.74
N PRO A 592 14.53 -29.11 3.72
CA PRO A 592 14.50 -27.91 2.89
C PRO A 592 13.36 -27.94 1.84
N PRO A 593 12.82 -26.77 1.42
CA PRO A 593 11.82 -26.68 0.34
C PRO A 593 12.44 -26.95 -1.04
N GLY A 594 11.62 -27.39 -2.00
CA GLY A 594 12.08 -27.67 -3.35
C GLY A 594 12.96 -28.91 -3.54
N ASP A 595 13.91 -28.80 -4.48
CA ASP A 595 14.77 -29.90 -4.91
C ASP A 595 15.98 -30.10 -3.97
N ALA A 596 16.08 -31.29 -3.37
CA ALA A 596 17.19 -31.67 -2.51
C ALA A 596 18.57 -31.59 -3.22
N ALA A 597 18.65 -31.87 -4.53
CA ALA A 597 19.90 -31.79 -5.28
C ALA A 597 20.42 -30.35 -5.37
N LEU A 598 19.51 -29.38 -5.51
CA LEU A 598 19.85 -27.96 -5.51
C LEU A 598 20.44 -27.53 -4.16
N TRP A 599 19.86 -28.00 -3.06
CA TRP A 599 20.39 -27.73 -1.72
C TRP A 599 21.77 -28.34 -1.49
N GLN A 600 22.02 -29.57 -1.97
CA GLN A 600 23.35 -30.18 -1.91
C GLN A 600 24.40 -29.40 -2.72
N ALA A 601 23.98 -28.75 -3.81
CA ALA A 601 24.87 -27.89 -4.60
C ALA A 601 25.09 -26.51 -3.94
N ALA A 602 24.12 -26.00 -3.18
CA ALA A 602 24.12 -24.63 -2.66
C ALA A 602 24.66 -24.47 -1.23
N ALA A 603 24.64 -25.53 -0.42
CA ALA A 603 24.92 -25.47 1.01
C ALA A 603 25.91 -26.56 1.46
N VAL A 604 26.50 -26.37 2.65
CA VAL A 604 27.28 -27.40 3.32
C VAL A 604 26.45 -28.02 4.45
N PHE A 605 26.17 -29.32 4.39
CA PHE A 605 25.51 -30.02 5.48
C PHE A 605 26.54 -30.56 6.48
N CYS A 606 26.33 -30.32 7.76
CA CYS A 606 27.17 -30.78 8.86
C CYS A 606 26.33 -31.52 9.90
N PRO A 607 26.65 -32.78 10.22
CA PRO A 607 25.97 -33.52 11.28
C PRO A 607 25.98 -32.78 12.61
N GLU A 608 24.91 -32.90 13.40
CA GLU A 608 24.84 -32.34 14.75
C GLU A 608 25.62 -33.23 15.75
N THR A 609 26.93 -33.36 15.54
CA THR A 609 27.85 -34.08 16.43
C THR A 609 29.08 -33.22 16.79
N PRO A 610 29.66 -33.39 17.99
CA PRO A 610 30.79 -32.58 18.42
C PRO A 610 32.04 -32.81 17.56
N GLU A 611 32.22 -34.01 16.99
CA GLU A 611 33.31 -34.35 16.08
C GLU A 611 33.15 -33.66 14.73
N ALA A 612 31.93 -33.68 14.15
CA ALA A 612 31.67 -33.02 12.88
C ALA A 612 31.80 -31.50 12.98
N VAL A 613 31.32 -30.90 14.08
CA VAL A 613 31.50 -29.47 14.37
C VAL A 613 32.99 -29.13 14.51
N ALA A 614 33.78 -29.94 15.21
CA ALA A 614 35.22 -29.71 15.37
C ALA A 614 35.98 -29.74 14.04
N ALA A 615 35.54 -30.55 13.07
CA ALA A 615 36.17 -30.70 11.76
C ALA A 615 35.80 -29.60 10.75
N LEU A 616 34.85 -28.70 11.08
CA LEU A 616 34.38 -27.66 10.16
C LEU A 616 35.48 -26.72 9.64
N PRO A 617 36.43 -26.21 10.46
CA PRO A 617 37.46 -25.30 9.97
C PRO A 617 38.27 -25.88 8.80
N GLU A 618 38.76 -27.11 8.94
CA GLU A 618 39.54 -27.79 7.90
C GLU A 618 38.69 -28.06 6.65
N ARG A 619 37.48 -28.60 6.85
CA ARG A 619 36.55 -28.91 5.75
C ARG A 619 36.14 -27.68 4.96
N LEU A 620 35.84 -26.57 5.64
CA LEU A 620 35.43 -25.32 4.98
C LEU A 620 36.61 -24.64 4.30
N ALA A 621 37.81 -24.70 4.88
CA ALA A 621 39.03 -24.20 4.24
C ALA A 621 39.36 -24.98 2.96
N GLU A 622 39.19 -26.30 2.96
CA GLU A 622 39.34 -27.14 1.77
C GLU A 622 38.34 -26.71 0.67
N ILE A 623 37.06 -26.51 1.00
CA ILE A 623 36.07 -26.04 0.04
C ILE A 623 36.44 -24.64 -0.49
N ALA A 624 36.85 -23.73 0.40
CA ALA A 624 37.22 -22.36 0.04
C ALA A 624 38.48 -22.27 -0.83
N SER A 625 39.36 -23.28 -0.79
CA SER A 625 40.56 -23.33 -1.63
C SER A 625 40.27 -23.42 -3.13
N SER A 626 39.03 -23.72 -3.52
CA SER A 626 38.57 -23.78 -4.92
C SER A 626 37.58 -22.64 -5.22
N PRO A 627 38.03 -21.52 -5.81
CA PRO A 627 37.15 -20.42 -6.20
C PRO A 627 36.01 -20.87 -7.10
N GLU A 628 36.29 -21.72 -8.10
CA GLU A 628 35.26 -22.27 -8.99
C GLU A 628 34.17 -23.03 -8.26
N ARG A 629 34.52 -23.76 -7.19
CA ARG A 629 33.55 -24.46 -6.35
C ARG A 629 32.68 -23.46 -5.61
N LEU A 630 33.27 -22.41 -5.02
CA LEU A 630 32.51 -21.35 -4.36
C LEU A 630 31.56 -20.62 -5.32
N THR A 631 32.02 -20.31 -6.54
CA THR A 631 31.19 -19.69 -7.57
C THR A 631 29.98 -20.58 -7.92
N ARG A 632 30.19 -21.89 -8.11
CA ARG A 632 29.10 -22.85 -8.38
C ARG A 632 28.11 -22.94 -7.21
N MET A 633 28.61 -23.02 -5.98
CA MET A 633 27.74 -23.07 -4.80
C MET A 633 26.90 -21.80 -4.66
N ARG A 634 27.50 -20.62 -4.89
CA ARG A 634 26.79 -19.33 -4.88
C ARG A 634 25.78 -19.22 -6.01
N HIS A 635 26.07 -19.79 -7.18
CA HIS A 635 25.11 -19.84 -8.28
C HIS A 635 23.88 -20.70 -7.92
N ALA A 636 24.09 -21.91 -7.39
CA ALA A 636 22.99 -22.76 -6.91
C ALA A 636 22.21 -22.08 -5.77
N MET A 637 22.90 -21.42 -4.85
CA MET A 637 22.28 -20.65 -3.76
C MET A 637 21.43 -19.47 -4.28
N ARG A 638 21.86 -18.77 -5.33
CA ARG A 638 21.04 -17.75 -6.00
C ARG A 638 19.77 -18.34 -6.60
N GLN A 639 19.82 -19.55 -7.14
CA GLN A 639 18.61 -20.24 -7.63
C GLN A 639 17.64 -20.54 -6.48
N ILE A 640 18.15 -20.95 -5.31
CA ILE A 640 17.31 -21.10 -4.10
C ILE A 640 16.67 -19.75 -3.73
N TRP A 641 17.43 -18.66 -3.73
CA TRP A 641 16.88 -17.33 -3.45
C TRP A 641 15.83 -16.89 -4.48
N LEU A 642 16.04 -17.18 -5.77
CA LEU A 642 15.07 -16.87 -6.82
C LEU A 642 13.76 -17.62 -6.65
N LEU A 643 13.77 -18.81 -6.03
CA LEU A 643 12.59 -19.62 -5.79
C LEU A 643 11.93 -19.31 -4.43
N TYR A 644 12.71 -19.01 -3.39
CA TYR A 644 12.23 -18.98 -2.01
C TYR A 644 12.61 -17.70 -1.23
N GLY A 645 13.27 -16.74 -1.87
CA GLY A 645 13.52 -15.41 -1.32
C GLY A 645 12.24 -14.58 -1.23
N PRO A 646 12.29 -13.38 -0.63
CA PRO A 646 11.10 -12.55 -0.40
C PRO A 646 10.26 -12.28 -1.66
N ASP A 647 10.87 -12.16 -2.83
CA ASP A 647 10.15 -11.83 -4.08
C ASP A 647 9.41 -13.01 -4.73
N SER A 648 9.77 -14.27 -4.41
CA SER A 648 9.18 -15.51 -4.96
C SER A 648 8.69 -16.52 -3.92
N PHE A 649 8.68 -16.12 -2.65
CA PHE A 649 8.42 -16.86 -1.40
C PHE A 649 7.35 -17.98 -1.42
N VAL A 650 6.30 -17.90 -2.25
CA VAL A 650 5.18 -18.85 -2.33
C VAL A 650 5.26 -19.83 -3.52
N HIS A 651 6.44 -19.99 -4.12
CA HIS A 651 6.68 -20.85 -5.28
C HIS A 651 6.05 -22.25 -5.18
N ASP A 652 6.32 -22.99 -4.10
CA ASP A 652 5.82 -24.36 -3.95
C ASP A 652 4.30 -24.44 -3.76
N ILE A 653 3.68 -23.37 -3.24
CA ILE A 653 2.21 -23.28 -3.16
C ILE A 653 1.62 -23.20 -4.57
N GLN A 654 2.26 -22.45 -5.47
CA GLN A 654 1.86 -22.36 -6.87
C GLN A 654 2.08 -23.69 -7.60
N LEU A 655 3.19 -24.39 -7.34
CA LEU A 655 3.43 -25.73 -7.90
C LEU A 655 2.37 -26.74 -7.44
N LEU A 656 1.99 -26.71 -6.16
CA LEU A 656 0.89 -27.55 -5.65
C LEU A 656 -0.42 -27.24 -6.39
N ALA A 657 -0.75 -25.96 -6.55
CA ALA A 657 -1.95 -25.53 -7.24
C ALA A 657 -2.00 -26.03 -8.71
N LEU A 658 -0.86 -25.99 -9.40
CA LEU A 658 -0.72 -26.53 -10.76
C LEU A 658 -0.90 -28.06 -10.80
N LYS A 659 -0.33 -28.80 -9.84
CA LYS A 659 -0.45 -30.26 -9.76
C LYS A 659 -1.89 -30.72 -9.47
N LEU A 660 -2.59 -30.02 -8.59
CA LEU A 660 -3.98 -30.35 -8.25
C LEU A 660 -4.97 -29.89 -9.34
N GLY A 661 -4.59 -28.92 -10.17
CA GLY A 661 -5.38 -28.51 -11.33
C GLY A 661 -5.35 -29.47 -12.52
N THR A 662 -4.41 -30.44 -12.56
CA THR A 662 -4.22 -31.38 -13.70
C THR A 662 -4.72 -32.80 -13.44
N THR A 663 -5.36 -33.07 -12.30
CA THR A 663 -5.86 -34.42 -11.96
C THR A 663 -7.23 -34.70 -12.65
N PRO A 664 -7.39 -35.80 -13.41
CA PRO A 664 -8.53 -35.99 -14.32
C PRO A 664 -9.92 -36.21 -13.68
N ASP A 665 -9.99 -36.50 -12.38
CA ASP A 665 -11.26 -36.82 -11.69
C ASP A 665 -12.04 -35.58 -11.19
N ALA A 666 -11.55 -34.36 -11.45
CA ALA A 666 -12.31 -33.11 -11.30
C ALA A 666 -13.06 -32.73 -12.59
N GLY A 667 -13.52 -33.73 -13.34
CA GLY A 667 -14.30 -33.57 -14.57
C GLY A 667 -15.63 -32.87 -14.30
N ASP A 668 -15.69 -31.56 -14.59
CA ASP A 668 -16.50 -31.02 -15.70
C ASP A 668 -16.48 -29.47 -15.80
N HIS A 669 -15.71 -28.76 -14.97
CA HIS A 669 -15.78 -27.28 -14.95
C HIS A 669 -14.46 -26.52 -15.10
N LEU A 670 -13.35 -27.19 -15.42
CA LEU A 670 -12.05 -26.53 -15.54
C LEU A 670 -11.38 -26.84 -16.88
N ALA A 671 -11.76 -26.07 -17.90
CA ALA A 671 -10.83 -25.74 -18.98
C ALA A 671 -10.55 -24.23 -18.90
N PRO A 672 -9.30 -23.79 -18.63
CA PRO A 672 -8.93 -22.38 -18.55
C PRO A 672 -9.34 -21.63 -19.81
N ALA A 673 -9.99 -20.48 -19.65
CA ALA A 673 -10.32 -19.56 -20.74
C ALA A 673 -9.08 -19.22 -21.59
N PHE A 674 -7.89 -19.24 -20.99
CA PHE A 674 -6.61 -19.03 -21.64
C PHE A 674 -6.28 -20.09 -22.72
N LEU A 675 -6.53 -21.38 -22.47
CA LEU A 675 -6.26 -22.44 -23.44
C LEU A 675 -7.26 -22.42 -24.61
N ARG A 676 -8.51 -22.03 -24.35
CA ARG A 676 -9.51 -21.81 -25.41
C ARG A 676 -9.19 -20.58 -26.26
N GLN A 677 -8.63 -19.53 -25.64
CA GLN A 677 -8.22 -18.32 -26.32
C GLN A 677 -6.99 -18.57 -27.20
N LEU A 678 -5.98 -19.32 -26.71
CA LEU A 678 -4.82 -19.71 -27.51
C LEU A 678 -5.22 -20.57 -28.72
N ALA A 679 -6.10 -21.56 -28.51
CA ALA A 679 -6.58 -22.42 -29.59
C ALA A 679 -7.42 -21.66 -30.64
N ARG A 680 -8.19 -20.65 -30.22
CA ARG A 680 -8.94 -19.75 -31.12
C ARG A 680 -8.02 -18.83 -31.92
N THR A 681 -7.03 -18.21 -31.27
CA THR A 681 -6.06 -17.34 -31.94
C THR A 681 -5.24 -18.08 -32.99
N VAL A 682 -5.00 -19.38 -32.81
CA VAL A 682 -4.30 -20.24 -33.77
C VAL A 682 -5.21 -20.73 -34.91
N THR A 683 -6.53 -20.83 -34.70
CA THR A 683 -7.47 -21.37 -35.70
C THR A 683 -8.21 -20.30 -36.51
N GLU A 684 -8.18 -19.04 -36.10
CA GLU A 684 -8.92 -17.94 -36.75
C GLU A 684 -8.02 -16.94 -37.52
N ALA A 685 -6.73 -17.23 -37.74
CA ALA A 685 -5.88 -16.41 -38.61
C ALA A 685 -6.16 -16.71 -40.11
N PRO A 686 -6.52 -15.71 -40.93
CA PRO A 686 -6.64 -15.89 -42.38
C PRO A 686 -5.26 -16.09 -43.01
N ASP A 687 -5.21 -16.96 -44.01
CA ASP A 687 -4.04 -17.28 -44.81
C ASP A 687 -3.13 -16.08 -45.14
N GLY A 688 -1.83 -16.22 -44.85
CA GLY A 688 -0.77 -15.61 -45.64
C GLY A 688 0.28 -14.78 -44.91
N ALA A 689 1.25 -15.43 -44.27
CA ALA A 689 2.65 -14.94 -44.22
C ALA A 689 3.62 -16.09 -43.85
N PRO A 690 4.38 -16.67 -44.81
CA PRO A 690 5.25 -17.83 -44.57
C PRO A 690 6.51 -17.59 -43.71
N ASN A 691 6.62 -16.47 -42.99
CA ASN A 691 7.85 -16.12 -42.25
C ASN A 691 7.74 -16.19 -40.72
N GLU A 692 6.53 -16.33 -40.14
CA GLU A 692 6.38 -16.47 -38.68
C GLU A 692 6.37 -17.94 -38.22
N ALA A 693 5.88 -18.87 -39.06
CA ALA A 693 5.93 -20.30 -38.76
C ALA A 693 7.37 -20.86 -38.77
N LEU A 694 8.27 -20.31 -39.59
CA LEU A 694 9.68 -20.72 -39.64
C LEU A 694 10.47 -20.23 -38.41
N MET A 695 10.06 -19.10 -37.82
CA MET A 695 10.69 -18.53 -36.64
C MET A 695 10.34 -19.31 -35.36
N LEU A 696 9.14 -19.91 -35.29
CA LEU A 696 8.69 -20.73 -34.15
C LEU A 696 9.16 -22.19 -34.20
N LEU A 697 9.39 -22.77 -35.39
CA LEU A 697 9.99 -24.11 -35.53
C LEU A 697 11.47 -24.15 -35.11
N ASN A 698 12.20 -23.03 -35.20
CA ASN A 698 13.60 -22.95 -34.76
C ASN A 698 13.77 -22.72 -33.25
N LEU A 699 12.71 -22.39 -32.50
CA LEU A 699 12.75 -22.15 -31.05
C LEU A 699 12.25 -23.32 -30.20
N SER A 700 11.73 -24.38 -30.84
CA SER A 700 11.26 -25.61 -30.18
C SER A 700 12.11 -26.85 -30.49
N ALA A 701 13.15 -26.71 -31.30
CA ALA A 701 14.14 -27.74 -31.60
C ALA A 701 15.53 -27.27 -31.19
N GLY A 702 15.80 -27.31 -29.89
CA GLY A 702 17.12 -27.08 -29.31
C GLY A 702 17.11 -27.63 -27.89
N ASN A 703 17.46 -28.92 -27.78
CA ASN A 703 17.74 -29.62 -26.53
C ASN A 703 18.77 -28.90 -25.67
#